data_AF-A0A5A9NR55-F1
#
_entry.id   AF-A0A5A9NR55-F1
#
_cell.length_a   1.000
_cell.length_b   1.000
_cell.length_c   1.000
_cell.angle_alpha   90.00
_cell.angle_beta   90.00
_cell.angle_gamma   90.00
#
_symmetry.space_group_name_H-M   'P 1'
#
loop_
_entity.id
_entity.type
_entity.pdbx_description
1 polymer ?
#
loop_
_entity_poly.entity_id
_entity_poly.type
_entity_poly.pdbx_seq_one_letter_code
_entity_poly.pdbx_strand_id
1 'polypeptide(L)'
;MDTTEEHECDLQSQIEEVEALSSIYGDEWCVIDEASRIFCIRISDDTQQPKWTVCLQIILPPEYPSSAPPMYQINAAWLRGQDRMTISNSLEELYVENAGENILYLWVEKIREFLVEKPQSAETEGPETNRTVTTEEDQDEGEIQDYRLLHVGANRSADFISGTSDDEELPPIQHGETITDRRSTFQPHLAPVVTPKQVQVVLNKLYENKKIASATHNIYAYRIYCEDKNSFLQDCEDDGETAAGGRLLHLLQILDVHNVLVVVSRWYGGIQLGPDRFKHINNCARNILVQEGFNSSSANITTVTSDVAPFPGYTMVILAILMITLVVVVVVGNALVILAFVVDKSLRNQCNYFFLNLAISDFLVGAFCIPVYIPYVLTGRWMLGRGLCKLWLLMDYLLCTASVFNIVLISYDRFLSVTRAVRYRAQQGVTRLAVLKMLAVWVLAFLLYGPAIIFWELLVGKSIVPEDECFAEFYCTWYFLLSASTFEFFSPFISVTFFNFSIYLNIQRRNRNRMAHVETEREDGWRVVDRQNSSVFFVKTSKVSSSCPAGVSAVIEDDNEMSPSSSGDPSSSHSVSLTMKVTNKKRGLFRGWVRTRIIRAQDTSNACGPCRSGGHARLSRDKKIAKSLAIIVCVFGVCWAPYTLLVIIRAACKGTCVEHHWYEVTFWLLWLNSAINPFLYPLCHSSFRRAFAKILCPKRQSVRPHEESPSCQ
;
A
#
# COMPACT_ATOMS: atom_id res chain seq x y z
N MET A 1 28.40 -8.81 -38.43
CA MET A 1 27.71 -7.86 -39.31
C MET A 1 26.50 -8.58 -39.95
N ASP A 2 25.53 -9.15 -39.24
CA ASP A 2 24.96 -8.94 -37.88
C ASP A 2 24.06 -7.71 -37.78
N THR A 3 22.75 -7.94 -37.92
CA THR A 3 21.69 -6.96 -37.62
C THR A 3 21.70 -6.50 -36.17
N THR A 4 22.30 -7.29 -35.26
CA THR A 4 22.56 -6.89 -33.87
C THR A 4 23.61 -5.78 -33.74
N GLU A 5 24.60 -5.70 -34.64
CA GLU A 5 25.55 -4.56 -34.65
C GLU A 5 24.87 -3.28 -35.18
N GLU A 6 23.95 -3.43 -36.14
CA GLU A 6 23.16 -2.32 -36.71
C GLU A 6 22.16 -1.74 -35.68
N HIS A 7 21.35 -2.59 -35.03
CA HIS A 7 20.41 -2.15 -33.99
C HIS A 7 21.10 -1.52 -32.75
N GLU A 8 22.30 -1.97 -32.36
CA GLU A 8 23.05 -1.32 -31.27
C GLU A 8 23.57 0.07 -31.68
N CYS A 9 23.91 0.27 -32.96
CA CYS A 9 24.33 1.56 -33.51
C CYS A 9 23.15 2.55 -33.64
N ASP A 10 22.01 2.09 -34.15
CA ASP A 10 20.75 2.85 -34.20
C ASP A 10 20.33 3.28 -32.78
N LEU A 11 20.31 2.34 -31.82
CA LEU A 11 19.92 2.61 -30.44
C LEU A 11 20.81 3.65 -29.74
N GLN A 12 22.13 3.63 -30.00
CA GLN A 12 23.04 4.66 -29.50
C GLN A 12 22.75 6.03 -30.14
N SER A 13 22.51 6.05 -31.46
CA SER A 13 22.21 7.27 -32.22
C SER A 13 20.91 7.93 -31.77
N GLN A 14 19.88 7.13 -31.41
CA GLN A 14 18.64 7.61 -30.79
C GLN A 14 18.86 8.27 -29.43
N ILE A 15 19.71 7.69 -28.59
CA ILE A 15 19.97 8.20 -27.23
C ILE A 15 20.66 9.58 -27.32
N GLU A 16 21.65 9.72 -28.20
CA GLU A 16 22.35 10.98 -28.42
C GLU A 16 21.44 12.08 -29.01
N GLU A 17 20.52 11.74 -29.93
CA GLU A 17 19.52 12.68 -30.43
C GLU A 17 18.55 13.14 -29.34
N VAL A 18 18.01 12.22 -28.53
CA VAL A 18 17.06 12.54 -27.46
C VAL A 18 17.71 13.36 -26.34
N GLU A 19 18.96 13.08 -25.97
CA GLU A 19 19.71 13.88 -24.99
C GLU A 19 19.99 15.30 -25.52
N ALA A 20 20.31 15.44 -26.81
CA ALA A 20 20.47 16.75 -27.45
C ALA A 20 19.16 17.54 -27.48
N LEU A 21 18.04 16.94 -27.91
CA LEU A 21 16.73 17.61 -27.95
C LEU A 21 16.24 18.03 -26.56
N SER A 22 16.40 17.15 -25.55
CA SER A 22 16.07 17.49 -24.17
C SER A 22 16.94 18.62 -23.60
N SER A 23 18.16 18.79 -24.12
CA SER A 23 19.08 19.87 -23.73
C SER A 23 18.81 21.19 -24.46
N ILE A 24 18.29 21.13 -25.69
CA ILE A 24 17.95 22.31 -26.51
C ILE A 24 16.59 22.89 -26.09
N TYR A 25 15.58 22.05 -25.91
CA TYR A 25 14.18 22.48 -25.73
C TYR A 25 13.68 22.44 -24.28
N GLY A 26 14.40 21.77 -23.36
CA GLY A 26 14.16 21.85 -21.91
C GLY A 26 12.70 21.60 -21.50
N ASP A 27 12.06 22.60 -20.89
CA ASP A 27 10.66 22.55 -20.42
C ASP A 27 9.60 22.38 -21.55
N GLU A 28 10.00 22.43 -22.82
CA GLU A 28 9.13 22.09 -23.97
C GLU A 28 9.22 20.62 -24.39
N TRP A 29 10.24 19.88 -23.94
CA TRP A 29 10.43 18.45 -24.21
C TRP A 29 9.89 17.58 -23.05
N CYS A 30 9.14 16.53 -23.38
CA CYS A 30 8.48 15.66 -22.40
C CYS A 30 8.65 14.19 -22.78
N VAL A 31 9.18 13.39 -21.84
CA VAL A 31 9.26 11.93 -21.97
C VAL A 31 7.94 11.33 -21.46
N ILE A 32 7.19 10.64 -22.34
CA ILE A 32 5.91 10.02 -21.98
C ILE A 32 6.14 8.57 -21.50
N ASP A 33 6.91 7.79 -22.27
CA ASP A 33 7.36 6.45 -21.88
C ASP A 33 8.76 6.18 -22.47
N GLU A 34 9.78 6.22 -21.61
CA GLU A 34 11.17 5.96 -21.97
C GLU A 34 11.38 4.51 -22.47
N ALA A 35 10.63 3.54 -21.93
CA ALA A 35 10.77 2.12 -22.26
C ALA A 35 10.10 1.78 -23.60
N SER A 36 9.07 2.53 -23.97
CA SER A 36 8.37 2.42 -25.26
C SER A 36 8.83 3.48 -26.29
N ARG A 37 9.90 4.23 -25.97
CA ARG A 37 10.49 5.32 -26.79
C ARG A 37 9.46 6.36 -27.28
N ILE A 38 8.53 6.74 -26.39
CA ILE A 38 7.49 7.73 -26.66
C ILE A 38 7.87 9.08 -26.03
N PHE A 39 8.00 10.08 -26.89
CA PHE A 39 8.38 11.45 -26.54
C PHE A 39 7.32 12.44 -27.06
N CYS A 40 7.31 13.65 -26.52
CA CYS A 40 6.47 14.74 -27.00
C CYS A 40 7.19 16.07 -26.84
N ILE A 41 7.12 16.91 -27.87
CA ILE A 41 7.61 18.30 -27.83
C ILE A 41 6.46 19.26 -28.13
N ARG A 42 6.40 20.35 -27.37
CA ARG A 42 5.53 21.50 -27.67
C ARG A 42 6.33 22.52 -28.49
N ILE A 43 5.75 22.99 -29.59
CA ILE A 43 6.35 23.94 -30.52
C ILE A 43 5.41 25.16 -30.60
N SER A 44 5.99 26.35 -30.62
CA SER A 44 5.29 27.64 -30.60
C SER A 44 5.82 28.59 -31.69
N ASP A 45 4.98 29.53 -32.13
CA ASP A 45 5.32 30.58 -33.10
C ASP A 45 6.18 31.70 -32.49
N ASP A 46 5.93 32.07 -31.23
CA ASP A 46 6.77 32.99 -30.45
C ASP A 46 6.96 32.49 -29.00
N THR A 47 8.13 32.78 -28.45
CA THR A 47 8.53 32.51 -27.06
C THR A 47 7.95 33.50 -26.05
N GLN A 48 7.49 34.68 -26.47
CA GLN A 48 6.97 35.71 -25.56
C GLN A 48 5.44 35.82 -25.56
N GLN A 49 4.78 35.69 -26.72
CA GLN A 49 3.31 35.60 -26.83
C GLN A 49 2.89 34.55 -27.86
N PRO A 50 2.89 33.25 -27.52
CA PRO A 50 2.53 32.18 -28.44
C PRO A 50 1.05 32.28 -28.85
N LYS A 51 0.80 32.54 -30.13
CA LYS A 51 -0.55 32.58 -30.74
C LYS A 51 -0.90 31.25 -31.41
N TRP A 52 0.09 30.52 -31.92
CA TRP A 52 -0.07 29.19 -32.49
C TRP A 52 0.85 28.19 -31.78
N THR A 53 0.27 27.15 -31.20
CA THR A 53 1.02 26.06 -30.56
C THR A 53 0.66 24.71 -31.15
N VAL A 54 1.65 23.80 -31.17
CA VAL A 54 1.55 22.43 -31.68
C VAL A 54 2.22 21.49 -30.69
N CYS A 55 1.59 20.37 -30.38
CA CYS A 55 2.26 19.25 -29.71
C CYS A 55 2.57 18.15 -30.73
N LEU A 56 3.86 17.89 -30.95
CA LEU A 56 4.36 16.78 -31.77
C LEU A 56 4.71 15.62 -30.83
N GLN A 57 3.92 14.55 -30.85
CA GLN A 57 4.26 13.28 -30.21
C GLN A 57 5.06 12.42 -31.20
N ILE A 58 6.11 11.77 -30.71
CA ILE A 58 7.09 11.00 -31.47
C ILE A 58 7.23 9.61 -30.84
N ILE A 59 7.34 8.57 -31.66
CA ILE A 59 7.62 7.19 -31.25
C ILE A 59 8.76 6.67 -32.12
N LEU A 60 9.89 6.29 -31.51
CA LEU A 60 11.05 5.77 -32.24
C LEU A 60 11.00 4.24 -32.37
N PRO A 61 10.96 3.68 -33.59
CA PRO A 61 11.13 2.25 -33.80
C PRO A 61 12.60 1.85 -33.57
N PRO A 62 12.90 0.58 -33.24
CA PRO A 62 14.28 0.08 -33.10
C PRO A 62 15.08 0.01 -34.42
N GLU A 63 14.46 0.36 -35.54
CA GLU A 63 15.04 0.45 -36.90
C GLU A 63 15.39 1.89 -37.34
N TYR A 64 15.21 2.90 -36.49
CA TYR A 64 15.53 4.32 -36.77
C TYR A 64 16.91 4.70 -36.18
N PRO A 65 17.78 5.46 -36.87
CA PRO A 65 17.57 6.11 -38.17
C PRO A 65 17.80 5.25 -39.43
N SER A 66 18.46 4.09 -39.33
CA SER A 66 19.02 3.42 -40.52
C SER A 66 18.01 2.86 -41.53
N SER A 67 16.80 2.45 -41.10
CA SER A 67 15.88 1.69 -41.98
C SER A 67 14.37 1.92 -41.77
N ALA A 68 13.95 2.70 -40.77
CA ALA A 68 12.56 3.15 -40.61
C ALA A 68 12.46 4.61 -40.12
N PRO A 69 11.41 5.37 -40.50
CA PRO A 69 11.17 6.70 -39.98
C PRO A 69 10.60 6.68 -38.54
N PRO A 70 10.73 7.78 -37.78
CA PRO A 70 9.96 7.97 -36.55
C PRO A 70 8.45 8.00 -36.85
N MET A 71 7.63 7.36 -36.01
CA MET A 71 6.18 7.53 -36.09
C MET A 71 5.77 8.79 -35.32
N TYR A 72 4.91 9.63 -35.90
CA TYR A 72 4.51 10.90 -35.28
C TYR A 72 3.00 11.13 -35.23
N GLN A 73 2.57 11.93 -34.25
CA GLN A 73 1.21 12.46 -34.15
C GLN A 73 1.25 13.96 -33.84
N ILE A 74 0.61 14.75 -34.69
CA ILE A 74 0.53 16.21 -34.56
C ILE A 74 -0.83 16.57 -33.94
N ASN A 75 -0.79 17.22 -32.76
CA ASN A 75 -1.96 17.63 -31.99
C ASN A 75 -1.99 19.16 -31.84
N ALA A 76 -2.95 19.82 -32.50
CA ALA A 76 -3.20 21.25 -32.40
C ALA A 76 -4.65 21.56 -32.81
N ALA A 77 -5.44 22.22 -31.95
CA ALA A 77 -6.89 22.43 -32.16
C ALA A 77 -7.22 23.22 -33.45
N TRP A 78 -6.34 24.14 -33.84
CA TRP A 78 -6.50 24.99 -35.01
C TRP A 78 -6.05 24.34 -36.34
N LEU A 79 -5.38 23.18 -36.31
CA LEU A 79 -4.67 22.61 -37.46
C LEU A 79 -5.62 21.85 -38.39
N ARG A 80 -6.17 22.57 -39.38
CA ARG A 80 -7.10 22.04 -40.38
C ARG A 80 -6.40 21.13 -41.40
N GLY A 81 -7.19 20.29 -42.08
CA GLY A 81 -6.69 19.22 -42.96
C GLY A 81 -5.67 19.66 -44.02
N GLN A 82 -5.82 20.83 -44.64
CA GLN A 82 -4.86 21.32 -45.63
C GLN A 82 -3.49 21.63 -45.01
N ASP A 83 -3.46 22.41 -43.93
CA ASP A 83 -2.24 22.71 -43.16
C ASP A 83 -1.58 21.42 -42.65
N ARG A 84 -2.39 20.47 -42.16
CA ARG A 84 -1.93 19.17 -41.67
C ARG A 84 -1.26 18.35 -42.78
N MET A 85 -1.82 18.36 -44.00
CA MET A 85 -1.19 17.71 -45.16
C MET A 85 0.11 18.42 -45.57
N THR A 86 0.16 19.75 -45.55
CA THR A 86 1.39 20.51 -45.85
C THR A 86 2.52 20.14 -44.88
N ILE A 87 2.27 20.18 -43.56
CA ILE A 87 3.26 19.77 -42.57
C ILE A 87 3.65 18.30 -42.77
N SER A 88 2.67 17.40 -42.88
CA SER A 88 2.92 15.94 -42.99
C SER A 88 3.78 15.60 -44.21
N ASN A 89 3.52 16.24 -45.37
CA ASN A 89 4.35 16.10 -46.56
C ASN A 89 5.78 16.60 -46.33
N SER A 90 5.98 17.76 -45.70
CA SER A 90 7.33 18.28 -45.43
C SER A 90 8.11 17.47 -44.38
N LEU A 91 7.45 16.81 -43.43
CA LEU A 91 8.12 15.87 -42.51
C LEU A 91 8.56 14.59 -43.24
N GLU A 92 7.73 14.06 -44.12
CA GLU A 92 8.05 12.90 -44.97
C GLU A 92 9.19 13.21 -45.95
N GLU A 93 9.14 14.38 -46.60
CA GLU A 93 10.19 14.90 -47.50
C GLU A 93 11.54 15.02 -46.78
N LEU A 94 11.56 15.59 -45.57
CA LEU A 94 12.77 15.66 -44.74
C LEU A 94 13.35 14.28 -44.35
N TYR A 95 12.51 13.26 -44.15
CA TYR A 95 13.01 11.89 -43.94
C TYR A 95 13.61 11.29 -45.22
N VAL A 96 12.96 11.49 -46.36
CA VAL A 96 13.43 10.97 -47.66
C VAL A 96 14.73 11.64 -48.10
N GLU A 97 14.93 12.93 -47.80
CA GLU A 97 16.19 13.65 -48.08
C GLU A 97 17.35 13.25 -47.16
N ASN A 98 17.07 12.84 -45.92
CA ASN A 98 18.08 12.61 -44.87
C ASN A 98 18.01 11.16 -44.31
N ALA A 99 17.67 10.19 -45.15
CA ALA A 99 17.47 8.79 -44.76
C ALA A 99 18.77 8.16 -44.24
N GLY A 100 18.74 7.64 -43.01
CA GLY A 100 19.93 7.14 -42.29
C GLY A 100 20.59 8.17 -41.35
N GLU A 101 20.08 9.40 -41.29
CA GLU A 101 20.53 10.43 -40.33
C GLU A 101 19.45 10.77 -39.29
N ASN A 102 19.86 11.47 -38.22
CA ASN A 102 18.99 11.90 -37.12
C ASN A 102 18.22 13.19 -37.51
N ILE A 103 16.89 13.12 -37.61
CA ILE A 103 16.05 14.15 -38.25
C ILE A 103 15.06 14.90 -37.32
N LEU A 104 14.93 14.50 -36.05
CA LEU A 104 13.88 15.05 -35.18
C LEU A 104 14.05 16.55 -34.94
N TYR A 105 15.28 17.05 -34.90
CA TYR A 105 15.56 18.49 -34.83
C TYR A 105 15.05 19.23 -36.08
N LEU A 106 15.27 18.66 -37.28
CA LEU A 106 14.79 19.23 -38.54
C LEU A 106 13.27 19.26 -38.59
N TRP A 107 12.60 18.23 -38.09
CA TRP A 107 11.14 18.18 -37.95
C TRP A 107 10.59 19.27 -37.02
N VAL A 108 11.24 19.51 -35.88
CA VAL A 108 10.82 20.56 -34.94
C VAL A 108 10.94 21.95 -35.55
N GLU A 109 12.08 22.25 -36.18
CA GLU A 109 12.28 23.57 -36.79
C GLU A 109 11.45 23.74 -38.08
N LYS A 110 11.17 22.69 -38.86
CA LYS A 110 10.26 22.78 -40.02
C LYS A 110 8.81 23.08 -39.60
N ILE A 111 8.35 22.53 -38.48
CA ILE A 111 7.07 22.93 -37.88
C ILE A 111 7.15 24.39 -37.43
N ARG A 112 8.23 24.82 -36.78
CA ARG A 112 8.42 26.21 -36.32
C ARG A 112 8.39 27.22 -37.48
N GLU A 113 9.07 26.93 -38.60
CA GLU A 113 9.00 27.72 -39.83
C GLU A 113 7.54 27.88 -40.31
N PHE A 114 6.80 26.77 -40.41
CA PHE A 114 5.39 26.79 -40.84
C PHE A 114 4.51 27.65 -39.92
N LEU A 115 4.77 27.65 -38.60
CA LEU A 115 4.06 28.50 -37.65
C LEU A 115 4.35 30.00 -37.85
N VAL A 116 5.57 30.35 -38.26
CA VAL A 116 6.02 31.74 -38.49
C VAL A 116 5.59 32.28 -39.86
N GLU A 117 5.42 31.42 -40.87
CA GLU A 117 4.90 31.83 -42.20
C GLU A 117 3.37 32.02 -42.20
N LYS A 118 2.64 31.22 -41.42
CA LYS A 118 1.16 31.21 -41.38
C LYS A 118 0.46 32.58 -41.19
N PRO A 119 0.98 33.57 -40.45
CA PRO A 119 0.34 34.88 -40.34
C PRO A 119 0.24 35.65 -41.66
N GLN A 120 1.15 35.43 -42.62
CA GLN A 120 1.30 36.27 -43.81
C GLN A 120 0.27 35.99 -44.91
N SER A 121 -0.46 34.87 -44.84
CA SER A 121 -1.45 34.45 -45.85
C SER A 121 -2.89 34.89 -45.53
N ALA A 122 -3.13 35.52 -44.37
CA ALA A 122 -4.48 35.70 -43.82
C ALA A 122 -5.12 37.10 -44.02
N GLU A 123 -4.40 38.11 -44.54
CA GLU A 123 -4.88 39.50 -44.59
C GLU A 123 -5.52 39.94 -45.92
N THR A 124 -5.67 39.04 -46.90
CA THR A 124 -5.85 39.43 -48.32
C THR A 124 -7.29 39.37 -48.89
N GLU A 125 -8.33 39.09 -48.10
CA GLU A 125 -9.72 39.04 -48.61
C GLU A 125 -10.78 39.85 -47.83
N GLY A 126 -11.58 40.61 -48.59
CA GLY A 126 -12.79 41.34 -48.19
C GLY A 126 -13.04 42.57 -49.08
N PRO A 127 -14.24 43.21 -49.07
CA PRO A 127 -15.44 42.91 -48.28
C PRO A 127 -16.77 42.93 -49.10
N GLU A 128 -17.90 43.11 -48.40
CA GLU A 128 -19.31 43.31 -48.88
C GLU A 128 -20.16 42.05 -49.19
N THR A 129 -21.49 42.02 -48.98
CA THR A 129 -22.45 43.06 -48.53
C THR A 129 -23.53 42.53 -47.55
N ASN A 130 -24.18 43.42 -46.78
CA ASN A 130 -25.15 43.11 -45.70
C ASN A 130 -26.58 42.75 -46.13
N ARG A 131 -27.31 41.91 -45.33
CA ARG A 131 -28.64 42.24 -44.70
C ARG A 131 -29.32 41.12 -43.87
N THR A 132 -29.58 41.40 -42.58
CA THR A 132 -30.84 41.23 -41.78
C THR A 132 -31.74 39.98 -41.94
N VAL A 133 -32.29 39.32 -40.90
CA VAL A 133 -32.48 39.67 -39.47
C VAL A 133 -32.88 38.43 -38.61
N THR A 134 -32.78 38.49 -37.27
CA THR A 134 -33.20 37.48 -36.23
C THR A 134 -32.48 36.11 -36.26
N THR A 135 -32.19 35.43 -35.14
CA THR A 135 -32.47 35.59 -33.67
C THR A 135 -31.32 35.03 -32.82
N GLU A 136 -31.21 35.51 -31.57
CA GLU A 136 -30.75 34.80 -30.34
C GLU A 136 -29.69 33.68 -30.43
N GLU A 137 -28.46 33.99 -30.03
CA GLU A 137 -27.44 33.10 -29.41
C GLU A 137 -26.80 33.92 -28.26
N ASP A 138 -26.70 33.48 -27.00
CA ASP A 138 -25.94 32.37 -26.39
C ASP A 138 -24.41 32.45 -26.56
N GLN A 139 -23.69 32.38 -25.44
CA GLN A 139 -22.23 32.33 -25.36
C GLN A 139 -21.80 31.02 -24.69
N ASP A 140 -21.03 30.19 -25.39
CA ASP A 140 -20.24 29.10 -24.82
C ASP A 140 -19.03 28.85 -25.75
N GLU A 141 -17.83 28.64 -25.20
CA GLU A 141 -16.62 28.28 -25.96
C GLU A 141 -16.20 26.84 -25.62
N GLY A 142 -15.88 26.00 -26.61
CA GLY A 142 -15.34 24.64 -26.34
C GLY A 142 -15.54 23.59 -27.44
N GLU A 143 -14.62 23.58 -28.40
CA GLU A 143 -14.37 22.63 -29.51
C GLU A 143 -14.45 21.13 -29.08
N ILE A 144 -14.85 20.11 -29.87
CA ILE A 144 -14.72 19.75 -31.31
C ILE A 144 -13.28 19.31 -31.71
N GLN A 145 -13.00 18.39 -32.66
CA GLN A 145 -13.30 16.93 -32.82
C GLN A 145 -12.69 16.43 -34.18
N ASP A 146 -11.84 15.39 -34.18
CA ASP A 146 -11.38 14.58 -35.36
C ASP A 146 -10.76 15.35 -36.58
N TYR A 147 -10.40 14.82 -37.77
CA TYR A 147 -10.62 13.54 -38.49
C TYR A 147 -9.46 13.16 -39.49
N ARG A 148 -9.66 12.10 -40.29
CA ARG A 148 -8.65 11.29 -41.05
C ARG A 148 -8.22 11.78 -42.46
N LEU A 149 -6.95 11.44 -42.77
CA LEU A 149 -6.24 10.97 -44.00
C LEU A 149 -6.91 10.82 -45.41
N LEU A 150 -6.13 10.94 -46.51
CA LEU A 150 -6.41 10.36 -47.85
C LEU A 150 -5.13 10.12 -48.74
N HIS A 151 -5.25 9.29 -49.81
CA HIS A 151 -4.27 8.59 -50.72
C HIS A 151 -3.13 9.42 -51.43
N VAL A 152 -2.14 8.91 -52.22
CA VAL A 152 -1.95 7.78 -53.23
C VAL A 152 -0.40 7.49 -53.41
N GLY A 153 0.20 6.39 -53.92
CA GLY A 153 -0.22 5.01 -54.32
C GLY A 153 0.34 4.45 -55.68
N ALA A 154 1.46 3.68 -55.73
CA ALA A 154 2.02 3.01 -56.95
C ALA A 154 2.86 1.72 -56.64
N ASN A 155 2.62 0.51 -57.21
CA ASN A 155 3.13 -0.09 -58.48
C ASN A 155 4.67 -0.24 -58.58
N ARG A 156 5.33 -1.39 -58.85
CA ARG A 156 5.01 -2.84 -59.13
C ARG A 156 6.22 -3.73 -58.71
N SER A 157 6.06 -5.03 -58.42
CA SER A 157 6.42 -6.14 -59.35
C SER A 157 5.99 -7.55 -58.87
N ALA A 158 6.08 -8.55 -59.77
CA ALA A 158 5.63 -9.95 -59.65
C ALA A 158 6.55 -10.83 -58.73
N ASP A 159 6.29 -12.11 -58.43
CA ASP A 159 5.46 -13.14 -59.14
C ASP A 159 5.11 -14.37 -58.25
N PHE A 160 4.14 -15.20 -58.68
CA PHE A 160 3.83 -16.60 -58.19
C PHE A 160 3.38 -16.79 -56.71
N ILE A 161 2.40 -17.63 -56.31
CA ILE A 161 1.54 -18.64 -56.96
C ILE A 161 0.04 -18.40 -56.63
N SER A 162 -0.85 -18.92 -57.48
CA SER A 162 -2.31 -18.81 -57.45
C SER A 162 -3.06 -19.39 -56.23
N GLY A 163 -4.16 -18.74 -55.84
CA GLY A 163 -5.47 -19.32 -56.21
C GLY A 163 -6.57 -19.43 -55.14
N THR A 164 -7.38 -18.37 -54.98
CA THR A 164 -8.86 -18.46 -54.96
C THR A 164 -9.46 -17.06 -55.13
N SER A 165 -10.70 -17.01 -55.61
CA SER A 165 -11.52 -15.80 -55.70
C SER A 165 -12.84 -16.07 -54.99
N ASP A 166 -13.15 -15.29 -53.96
CA ASP A 166 -14.45 -15.28 -53.30
C ASP A 166 -14.86 -13.83 -53.06
N ASP A 167 -16.14 -13.53 -53.27
CA ASP A 167 -16.73 -12.22 -52.97
C ASP A 167 -16.84 -12.05 -51.44
N GLU A 168 -16.33 -10.96 -50.86
CA GLU A 168 -16.52 -10.66 -49.42
C GLU A 168 -18.01 -10.42 -49.14
N GLU A 169 -18.70 -11.45 -48.63
CA GLU A 169 -20.13 -11.42 -48.30
C GLU A 169 -20.43 -10.32 -47.26
N LEU A 170 -21.48 -9.54 -47.51
CA LEU A 170 -21.94 -8.46 -46.63
C LEU A 170 -22.26 -9.00 -45.23
N PRO A 171 -21.56 -8.57 -44.16
CA PRO A 171 -21.87 -9.04 -42.81
C PRO A 171 -23.30 -8.70 -42.39
N PRO A 172 -23.96 -9.58 -41.61
CA PRO A 172 -25.34 -9.36 -41.18
C PRO A 172 -25.44 -8.12 -40.27
N ILE A 173 -26.22 -7.14 -40.71
CA ILE A 173 -26.46 -5.90 -39.97
C ILE A 173 -27.68 -6.08 -39.07
N GLN A 174 -27.47 -5.94 -37.77
CA GLN A 174 -28.50 -6.01 -36.74
C GLN A 174 -28.88 -4.60 -36.28
N HIS A 175 -30.17 -4.33 -36.10
CA HIS A 175 -30.70 -3.03 -35.67
C HIS A 175 -31.45 -3.18 -34.35
N GLY A 176 -30.96 -2.55 -33.29
CA GLY A 176 -31.55 -2.64 -31.95
C GLY A 176 -32.70 -1.67 -31.73
N GLU A 177 -33.26 -1.74 -30.52
CA GLU A 177 -34.38 -0.92 -30.08
C GLU A 177 -34.06 0.58 -30.04
N THR A 178 -35.03 1.42 -30.38
CA THR A 178 -34.90 2.88 -30.36
C THR A 178 -35.17 3.44 -28.96
N ILE A 179 -34.17 4.07 -28.32
CA ILE A 179 -34.38 4.84 -27.10
C ILE A 179 -34.79 6.28 -27.47
N THR A 180 -35.78 6.83 -26.76
CA THR A 180 -36.21 8.23 -26.93
C THR A 180 -36.24 8.98 -25.61
N ASP A 181 -35.62 10.17 -25.58
CA ASP A 181 -35.61 11.09 -24.42
C ASP A 181 -35.63 12.53 -24.94
N ARG A 182 -36.47 13.39 -24.35
CA ARG A 182 -36.63 14.81 -24.73
C ARG A 182 -36.73 15.01 -26.26
N ARG A 183 -37.52 14.15 -26.92
CA ARG A 183 -37.71 14.02 -28.38
C ARG A 183 -36.47 13.60 -29.19
N SER A 184 -35.27 13.58 -28.62
CA SER A 184 -34.10 13.00 -29.30
C SER A 184 -34.26 11.47 -29.34
N THR A 185 -33.96 10.88 -30.48
CA THR A 185 -34.05 9.43 -30.72
C THR A 185 -32.66 8.88 -30.97
N PHE A 186 -32.36 7.72 -30.39
CA PHE A 186 -31.10 6.99 -30.56
C PHE A 186 -31.42 5.57 -31.04
N GLN A 187 -30.72 5.06 -32.06
CA GLN A 187 -30.85 3.68 -32.51
C GLN A 187 -29.47 3.04 -32.72
N PRO A 188 -29.16 1.91 -32.06
CA PRO A 188 -27.92 1.19 -32.28
C PRO A 188 -28.02 0.24 -33.46
N HIS A 189 -26.92 0.07 -34.18
CA HIS A 189 -26.71 -0.88 -35.26
C HIS A 189 -25.39 -1.62 -35.01
N LEU A 190 -25.36 -2.92 -35.28
CA LEU A 190 -24.22 -3.79 -35.02
C LEU A 190 -23.95 -4.65 -36.26
N ALA A 191 -22.67 -4.92 -36.54
CA ALA A 191 -22.27 -5.96 -37.47
C ALA A 191 -20.96 -6.63 -37.00
N PRO A 192 -20.82 -7.96 -37.15
CA PRO A 192 -19.52 -8.62 -37.01
C PRO A 192 -18.60 -8.16 -38.16
N VAL A 193 -17.33 -7.88 -37.86
CA VAL A 193 -16.33 -7.48 -38.86
C VAL A 193 -14.97 -8.07 -38.53
N VAL A 194 -14.29 -8.63 -39.52
CA VAL A 194 -12.91 -9.16 -39.41
C VAL A 194 -11.92 -8.41 -40.30
N THR A 195 -12.37 -7.54 -41.21
CA THR A 195 -11.51 -6.66 -42.01
C THR A 195 -11.98 -5.19 -41.97
N PRO A 196 -11.07 -4.20 -42.11
CA PRO A 196 -11.47 -2.80 -42.28
C PRO A 196 -12.29 -2.53 -43.56
N LYS A 197 -12.21 -3.41 -44.57
CA LYS A 197 -13.04 -3.33 -45.77
C LYS A 197 -14.49 -3.63 -45.45
N GLN A 198 -14.75 -4.66 -44.63
CA GLN A 198 -16.10 -4.98 -44.17
C GLN A 198 -16.73 -3.83 -43.38
N VAL A 199 -15.96 -3.09 -42.58
CA VAL A 199 -16.43 -1.86 -41.92
C VAL A 199 -16.95 -0.84 -42.94
N GLN A 200 -16.18 -0.56 -44.00
CA GLN A 200 -16.60 0.37 -45.06
C GLN A 200 -17.84 -0.15 -45.83
N VAL A 201 -17.91 -1.45 -46.13
CA VAL A 201 -19.06 -2.08 -46.80
C VAL A 201 -20.33 -1.98 -45.95
N VAL A 202 -20.24 -2.22 -44.64
CA VAL A 202 -21.38 -2.09 -43.71
C VAL A 202 -21.83 -0.63 -43.57
N LEU A 203 -20.89 0.33 -43.43
CA LEU A 203 -21.23 1.75 -43.35
C LEU A 203 -21.92 2.25 -44.63
N ASN A 204 -21.39 1.90 -45.80
CA ASN A 204 -22.03 2.20 -47.09
C ASN A 204 -23.46 1.61 -47.16
N LYS A 205 -23.66 0.38 -46.65
CA LYS A 205 -24.97 -0.27 -46.63
C LYS A 205 -25.96 0.39 -45.67
N LEU A 206 -25.50 0.87 -44.52
CA LEU A 206 -26.31 1.68 -43.59
C LEU A 206 -26.75 3.00 -44.24
N TYR A 207 -25.88 3.65 -45.01
CA TYR A 207 -26.18 4.92 -45.68
C TYR A 207 -27.05 4.80 -46.94
N GLU A 208 -27.30 3.59 -47.49
CA GLU A 208 -28.41 3.39 -48.44
C GLU A 208 -29.78 3.74 -47.82
N ASN A 209 -29.94 3.52 -46.51
CA ASN A 209 -31.17 3.83 -45.81
C ASN A 209 -31.25 5.34 -45.52
N LYS A 210 -32.09 6.04 -46.31
CA LYS A 210 -32.31 7.49 -46.19
C LYS A 210 -32.64 7.99 -44.78
N LYS A 211 -33.25 7.16 -43.90
CA LYS A 211 -33.52 7.55 -42.51
C LYS A 211 -32.24 7.65 -41.67
N ILE A 212 -31.28 6.75 -41.92
CA ILE A 212 -29.98 6.66 -41.23
C ILE A 212 -29.02 7.70 -41.81
N ALA A 213 -28.94 7.81 -43.13
CA ALA A 213 -28.19 8.87 -43.81
C ALA A 213 -28.73 10.30 -43.54
N SER A 214 -29.96 10.43 -43.02
CA SER A 214 -30.53 11.69 -42.51
C SER A 214 -30.68 11.72 -40.98
N ALA A 215 -29.88 10.93 -40.25
CA ALA A 215 -29.68 11.16 -38.83
C ALA A 215 -28.91 12.46 -38.61
N THR A 216 -28.98 13.01 -37.40
CA THR A 216 -28.24 14.21 -37.02
C THR A 216 -26.75 13.89 -36.82
N HIS A 217 -26.44 12.75 -36.18
CA HIS A 217 -25.09 12.20 -36.03
C HIS A 217 -25.15 10.66 -36.17
N ASN A 218 -24.18 10.05 -36.86
CA ASN A 218 -24.00 8.60 -37.05
C ASN A 218 -22.67 8.14 -36.44
N ILE A 219 -22.59 8.21 -35.12
CA ILE A 219 -21.41 7.87 -34.32
C ILE A 219 -21.06 6.39 -34.52
N TYR A 220 -19.79 6.04 -34.76
CA TYR A 220 -19.37 4.63 -34.79
C TYR A 220 -18.03 4.34 -34.12
N ALA A 221 -17.84 3.08 -33.76
CA ALA A 221 -16.55 2.53 -33.35
C ALA A 221 -16.45 1.05 -33.74
N TYR A 222 -15.23 0.60 -34.06
CA TYR A 222 -14.92 -0.81 -34.26
C TYR A 222 -13.65 -1.22 -33.54
N ARG A 223 -13.56 -2.52 -33.22
CA ARG A 223 -12.37 -3.16 -32.68
C ARG A 223 -12.22 -4.53 -33.33
N ILE A 224 -11.20 -4.70 -34.16
CA ILE A 224 -10.85 -5.93 -34.87
C ILE A 224 -9.58 -6.50 -34.26
N TYR A 225 -9.48 -7.82 -34.11
CA TYR A 225 -8.29 -8.51 -33.62
C TYR A 225 -7.46 -9.05 -34.79
N CYS A 226 -6.16 -8.76 -34.80
CA CYS A 226 -5.23 -9.20 -35.83
C CYS A 226 -4.31 -10.29 -35.27
N GLU A 227 -4.62 -11.55 -35.56
CA GLU A 227 -3.87 -12.72 -35.07
C GLU A 227 -2.38 -12.66 -35.47
N ASP A 228 -2.08 -12.26 -36.71
CA ASP A 228 -0.71 -12.16 -37.25
C ASP A 228 0.23 -11.22 -36.46
N LYS A 229 -0.35 -10.26 -35.72
CA LYS A 229 0.40 -9.22 -34.99
C LYS A 229 0.07 -9.18 -33.49
N ASN A 230 -0.76 -10.10 -33.00
CA ASN A 230 -1.22 -10.17 -31.60
C ASN A 230 -1.71 -8.80 -31.08
N SER A 231 -2.44 -8.05 -31.90
CA SER A 231 -2.81 -6.65 -31.65
C SER A 231 -4.22 -6.31 -32.15
N PHE A 232 -4.75 -5.17 -31.71
CA PHE A 232 -6.10 -4.73 -32.07
C PHE A 232 -6.05 -3.56 -33.06
N LEU A 233 -6.71 -3.73 -34.21
CA LEU A 233 -7.00 -2.66 -35.15
C LEU A 233 -8.35 -2.05 -34.80
N GLN A 234 -8.33 -0.87 -34.21
CA GLN A 234 -9.51 -0.21 -33.64
C GLN A 234 -9.53 1.27 -34.03
N ASP A 235 -10.71 1.82 -34.26
CA ASP A 235 -10.90 3.23 -34.57
C ASP A 235 -12.36 3.66 -34.31
N CYS A 236 -12.62 4.96 -34.30
CA CYS A 236 -13.95 5.54 -34.09
C CYS A 236 -14.14 6.84 -34.88
N GLU A 237 -15.40 7.24 -35.04
CA GLU A 237 -15.75 8.53 -35.64
C GLU A 237 -17.03 9.06 -35.00
N ASP A 238 -17.00 10.34 -34.61
CA ASP A 238 -18.02 10.94 -33.75
C ASP A 238 -19.15 11.63 -34.52
N ASP A 239 -18.98 11.85 -35.83
CA ASP A 239 -19.93 12.52 -36.75
C ASP A 239 -20.56 13.79 -36.15
N GLY A 240 -19.71 14.67 -35.59
CA GLY A 240 -20.09 15.91 -34.92
C GLY A 240 -20.51 15.79 -33.45
N GLU A 241 -20.84 14.60 -32.94
CA GLU A 241 -21.19 14.39 -31.53
C GLU A 241 -19.94 14.30 -30.64
N THR A 242 -19.33 15.43 -30.33
CA THR A 242 -18.01 15.52 -29.65
C THR A 242 -17.82 14.55 -28.48
N ALA A 243 -16.76 13.74 -28.57
CA ALA A 243 -16.34 12.68 -27.65
C ALA A 243 -17.34 11.51 -27.44
N ALA A 244 -18.22 11.21 -28.39
CA ALA A 244 -19.14 10.07 -28.34
C ALA A 244 -18.56 8.76 -28.89
N GLY A 245 -17.89 8.76 -30.05
CA GLY A 245 -17.31 7.57 -30.68
C GLY A 245 -16.06 7.10 -29.94
N GLY A 246 -15.24 8.03 -29.45
CA GLY A 246 -14.17 7.70 -28.50
C GLY A 246 -14.67 7.02 -27.21
N ARG A 247 -15.85 7.42 -26.69
CA ARG A 247 -16.52 6.73 -25.56
C ARG A 247 -17.10 5.37 -25.96
N LEU A 248 -17.56 5.23 -27.20
CA LEU A 248 -18.09 3.98 -27.75
C LEU A 248 -16.97 2.94 -27.96
N LEU A 249 -15.80 3.37 -28.46
CA LEU A 249 -14.60 2.55 -28.52
C LEU A 249 -14.13 2.13 -27.12
N HIS A 250 -14.11 3.06 -26.16
CA HIS A 250 -13.77 2.73 -24.78
C HIS A 250 -14.77 1.75 -24.14
N LEU A 251 -16.05 1.79 -24.52
CA LEU A 251 -17.05 0.80 -24.11
C LEU A 251 -16.74 -0.59 -24.69
N LEU A 252 -16.31 -0.69 -25.96
CA LEU A 252 -15.86 -1.96 -26.57
C LEU A 252 -14.62 -2.53 -25.87
N GLN A 253 -13.70 -1.67 -25.42
CA GLN A 253 -12.53 -2.06 -24.62
C GLN A 253 -12.92 -2.57 -23.22
N ILE A 254 -13.81 -1.87 -22.50
CA ILE A 254 -14.27 -2.26 -21.15
C ILE A 254 -15.04 -3.59 -21.18
N LEU A 255 -15.85 -3.83 -22.22
CA LEU A 255 -16.59 -5.08 -22.40
C LEU A 255 -15.74 -6.22 -23.02
N ASP A 256 -14.48 -5.94 -23.31
CA ASP A 256 -13.52 -6.74 -24.08
C ASP A 256 -14.07 -7.39 -25.37
N VAL A 257 -15.00 -6.71 -26.05
CA VAL A 257 -15.55 -7.21 -27.33
C VAL A 257 -14.58 -6.87 -28.46
N HIS A 258 -14.40 -7.82 -29.38
CA HIS A 258 -13.61 -7.69 -30.59
C HIS A 258 -14.33 -8.31 -31.79
N ASN A 259 -13.83 -8.02 -32.99
CA ASN A 259 -14.39 -8.38 -34.29
C ASN A 259 -15.81 -7.84 -34.51
N VAL A 260 -16.07 -6.61 -34.06
CA VAL A 260 -17.37 -5.95 -34.13
C VAL A 260 -17.25 -4.47 -34.54
N LEU A 261 -18.25 -4.01 -35.29
CA LEU A 261 -18.56 -2.62 -35.58
C LEU A 261 -19.88 -2.27 -34.90
N VAL A 262 -19.93 -1.15 -34.17
CA VAL A 262 -21.16 -0.60 -33.61
C VAL A 262 -21.33 0.83 -34.12
N VAL A 263 -22.53 1.13 -34.62
CA VAL A 263 -22.96 2.48 -35.06
C VAL A 263 -24.16 2.89 -34.20
N VAL A 264 -24.27 4.15 -33.81
CA VAL A 264 -25.40 4.70 -33.07
C VAL A 264 -25.91 5.96 -33.76
N SER A 265 -26.99 5.82 -34.51
CA SER A 265 -27.66 6.93 -35.19
C SER A 265 -28.50 7.73 -34.20
N ARG A 266 -28.27 9.04 -34.13
CA ARG A 266 -29.02 9.99 -33.31
C ARG A 266 -29.84 10.95 -34.19
N TRP A 267 -31.13 11.10 -33.91
CA TRP A 267 -31.95 12.19 -34.46
C TRP A 267 -32.25 13.20 -33.35
N TYR A 268 -31.93 14.49 -33.58
CA TYR A 268 -32.10 15.56 -32.58
C TYR A 268 -33.56 16.03 -32.47
N GLY A 269 -34.06 16.12 -31.23
CA GLY A 269 -35.46 16.42 -30.93
C GLY A 269 -35.82 17.91 -30.74
N GLY A 270 -34.87 18.83 -30.94
CA GLY A 270 -35.05 20.25 -30.63
C GLY A 270 -34.90 20.61 -29.14
N ILE A 271 -34.37 19.71 -28.31
CA ILE A 271 -34.07 19.94 -26.90
C ILE A 271 -32.68 19.35 -26.63
N GLN A 272 -31.76 20.15 -26.07
CA GLN A 272 -30.43 19.66 -25.70
C GLN A 272 -30.51 18.71 -24.49
N LEU A 273 -29.76 17.60 -24.53
CA LEU A 273 -29.71 16.60 -23.44
C LEU A 273 -28.54 16.81 -22.48
N GLY A 274 -27.61 17.73 -22.76
CA GLY A 274 -26.39 17.88 -21.97
C GLY A 274 -25.58 16.57 -21.91
N PRO A 275 -25.06 16.16 -20.73
CA PRO A 275 -24.33 14.90 -20.56
C PRO A 275 -25.16 13.62 -20.77
N ASP A 276 -26.49 13.67 -20.63
CA ASP A 276 -27.35 12.46 -20.71
C ASP A 276 -27.28 11.75 -22.08
N ARG A 277 -26.94 12.48 -23.15
CA ARG A 277 -26.80 11.92 -24.50
C ARG A 277 -25.79 10.77 -24.53
N PHE A 278 -24.64 10.92 -23.85
CA PHE A 278 -23.60 9.88 -23.79
C PHE A 278 -24.06 8.64 -23.00
N LYS A 279 -24.91 8.83 -21.99
CA LYS A 279 -25.54 7.72 -21.25
C LYS A 279 -26.49 6.93 -22.15
N HIS A 280 -27.29 7.59 -22.99
CA HIS A 280 -28.16 6.92 -23.96
C HIS A 280 -27.38 6.21 -25.06
N ILE A 281 -26.36 6.86 -25.64
CA ILE A 281 -25.47 6.26 -26.67
C ILE A 281 -24.82 4.97 -26.14
N ASN A 282 -24.18 5.03 -24.98
CA ASN A 282 -23.51 3.87 -24.39
C ASN A 282 -24.48 2.77 -23.95
N ASN A 283 -25.70 3.11 -23.54
CA ASN A 283 -26.72 2.11 -23.21
C ASN A 283 -27.32 1.44 -24.45
N CYS A 284 -27.56 2.19 -25.54
CA CYS A 284 -27.99 1.61 -26.83
C CYS A 284 -26.96 0.60 -27.33
N ALA A 285 -25.67 1.00 -27.35
CA ALA A 285 -24.57 0.14 -27.76
C ALA A 285 -24.41 -1.11 -26.89
N ARG A 286 -24.44 -0.96 -25.55
CA ARG A 286 -24.36 -2.10 -24.63
C ARG A 286 -25.52 -3.08 -24.82
N ASN A 287 -26.74 -2.57 -25.03
CA ASN A 287 -27.93 -3.41 -25.17
C ASN A 287 -27.84 -4.30 -26.42
N ILE A 288 -27.43 -3.77 -27.58
CA ILE A 288 -27.31 -4.58 -28.80
C ILE A 288 -26.17 -5.61 -28.71
N LEU A 289 -25.02 -5.24 -28.11
CA LEU A 289 -23.90 -6.16 -27.87
C LEU A 289 -24.28 -7.34 -26.97
N VAL A 290 -25.16 -7.12 -25.98
CA VAL A 290 -25.68 -8.17 -25.09
C VAL A 290 -26.78 -8.99 -25.76
N GLN A 291 -27.68 -8.37 -26.54
CA GLN A 291 -28.73 -9.06 -27.29
C GLN A 291 -28.14 -10.05 -28.30
N GLU A 292 -27.08 -9.67 -29.01
CA GLU A 292 -26.49 -10.45 -30.11
C GLU A 292 -25.35 -11.38 -29.66
N GLY A 293 -25.25 -11.70 -28.36
CA GLY A 293 -24.40 -12.79 -27.85
C GLY A 293 -22.89 -12.50 -27.79
N PHE A 294 -22.44 -11.31 -28.19
CA PHE A 294 -21.03 -10.86 -28.06
C PHE A 294 -20.55 -10.79 -26.61
N ASN A 295 -21.46 -10.84 -25.63
CA ASN A 295 -21.18 -11.24 -24.25
C ASN A 295 -21.75 -12.63 -23.96
N SER A 296 -21.04 -13.68 -24.36
CA SER A 296 -21.40 -15.09 -24.09
C SER A 296 -21.09 -15.51 -22.64
N SER A 297 -21.65 -14.79 -21.67
CA SER A 297 -21.59 -15.14 -20.24
C SER A 297 -22.80 -14.65 -19.42
N SER A 298 -24.00 -14.61 -20.02
CA SER A 298 -25.26 -14.79 -19.26
C SER A 298 -26.43 -15.22 -20.14
N ALA A 299 -26.96 -16.42 -19.90
CA ALA A 299 -28.26 -16.82 -20.43
C ALA A 299 -29.38 -16.24 -19.55
N ASN A 300 -30.45 -15.73 -20.18
CA ASN A 300 -31.71 -15.31 -19.55
C ASN A 300 -31.60 -14.24 -18.44
N ILE A 301 -31.49 -12.97 -18.84
CA ILE A 301 -32.01 -11.86 -18.03
C ILE A 301 -33.26 -11.31 -18.72
N THR A 302 -34.42 -11.84 -18.34
CA THR A 302 -35.69 -11.16 -18.59
C THR A 302 -35.79 -9.90 -17.74
N THR A 303 -36.58 -8.93 -18.21
CA THR A 303 -36.70 -7.58 -17.63
C THR A 303 -37.25 -7.58 -16.20
N VAL A 304 -36.36 -7.60 -15.21
CA VAL A 304 -36.63 -7.18 -13.83
C VAL A 304 -35.51 -6.25 -13.37
N THR A 305 -35.87 -5.03 -12.98
CA THR A 305 -34.95 -4.12 -12.27
C THR A 305 -34.69 -4.68 -10.87
N SER A 306 -33.50 -5.26 -10.68
CA SER A 306 -33.00 -5.71 -9.38
C SER A 306 -31.50 -5.51 -9.34
N ASP A 307 -31.00 -4.91 -8.26
CA ASP A 307 -29.57 -4.73 -8.07
C ASP A 307 -28.86 -6.09 -8.07
N VAL A 308 -27.82 -6.23 -8.90
CA VAL A 308 -27.04 -7.47 -9.01
C VAL A 308 -26.21 -7.63 -7.75
N ALA A 309 -26.76 -8.37 -6.77
CA ALA A 309 -26.04 -8.75 -5.57
C ALA A 309 -24.78 -9.55 -5.96
N PRO A 310 -23.60 -9.23 -5.42
CA PRO A 310 -22.33 -9.82 -5.88
C PRO A 310 -22.19 -11.33 -5.61
N PHE A 311 -23.08 -11.92 -4.80
CA PHE A 311 -23.08 -13.35 -4.51
C PHE A 311 -24.52 -13.92 -4.46
N PRO A 312 -24.71 -15.23 -4.69
CA PRO A 312 -25.99 -15.90 -4.48
C PRO A 312 -26.60 -15.64 -3.09
N GLY A 313 -27.92 -15.51 -3.00
CA GLY A 313 -28.60 -15.11 -1.76
C GLY A 313 -28.31 -16.00 -0.54
N TYR A 314 -27.93 -17.27 -0.73
CA TYR A 314 -27.53 -18.16 0.37
C TYR A 314 -26.10 -17.90 0.87
N THR A 315 -25.12 -17.61 -0.02
CA THR A 315 -23.76 -17.25 0.43
C THR A 315 -23.76 -15.87 1.07
N MET A 316 -24.56 -14.93 0.57
CA MET A 316 -24.82 -13.63 1.22
C MET A 316 -25.23 -13.78 2.70
N VAL A 317 -26.21 -14.64 2.97
CA VAL A 317 -26.67 -14.92 4.34
C VAL A 317 -25.57 -15.59 5.19
N ILE A 318 -24.84 -16.55 4.64
CA ILE A 318 -23.73 -17.22 5.34
C ILE A 318 -22.61 -16.23 5.70
N LEU A 319 -22.20 -15.39 4.74
CA LEU A 319 -21.17 -14.36 4.93
C LEU A 319 -21.63 -13.33 5.97
N ALA A 320 -22.87 -12.83 5.89
CA ALA A 320 -23.42 -11.92 6.90
C ALA A 320 -23.42 -12.53 8.31
N ILE A 321 -23.81 -13.81 8.46
CA ILE A 321 -23.76 -14.51 9.75
C ILE A 321 -22.32 -14.63 10.28
N LEU A 322 -21.35 -14.95 9.42
CA LEU A 322 -19.93 -15.05 9.79
C LEU A 322 -19.37 -13.68 10.23
N MET A 323 -19.62 -12.63 9.45
CA MET A 323 -19.16 -11.26 9.76
C MET A 323 -19.78 -10.73 11.07
N ILE A 324 -21.09 -10.92 11.28
CA ILE A 324 -21.78 -10.53 12.53
C ILE A 324 -21.24 -11.34 13.72
N THR A 325 -20.96 -12.63 13.53
CA THR A 325 -20.35 -13.47 14.57
C THR A 325 -18.95 -12.97 14.94
N LEU A 326 -18.13 -12.56 13.95
CA LEU A 326 -16.83 -11.96 14.18
C LEU A 326 -16.93 -10.66 15.00
N VAL A 327 -17.84 -9.74 14.62
CA VAL A 327 -18.14 -8.51 15.38
C VAL A 327 -18.48 -8.82 16.83
N VAL A 328 -19.40 -9.76 17.08
CA VAL A 328 -19.78 -10.16 18.45
C VAL A 328 -18.59 -10.70 19.24
N VAL A 329 -17.75 -11.54 18.63
CA VAL A 329 -16.55 -12.09 19.28
C VAL A 329 -15.52 -11.00 19.62
N VAL A 330 -15.22 -10.09 18.68
CA VAL A 330 -14.27 -8.97 18.90
C VAL A 330 -14.78 -8.03 20.00
N VAL A 331 -16.03 -7.57 19.88
CA VAL A 331 -16.62 -6.57 20.79
C VAL A 331 -16.80 -7.15 22.20
N VAL A 332 -17.45 -8.31 22.35
CA VAL A 332 -17.67 -8.92 23.68
C VAL A 332 -16.36 -9.40 24.29
N GLY A 333 -15.46 -9.99 23.48
CA GLY A 333 -14.15 -10.44 23.94
C GLY A 333 -13.32 -9.31 24.53
N ASN A 334 -13.15 -8.20 23.81
CA ASN A 334 -12.35 -7.08 24.27
C ASN A 334 -13.05 -6.25 25.36
N ALA A 335 -14.38 -6.12 25.33
CA ALA A 335 -15.14 -5.54 26.44
C ALA A 335 -14.93 -6.32 27.75
N LEU A 336 -14.85 -7.65 27.71
CA LEU A 336 -14.53 -8.47 28.89
C LEU A 336 -13.10 -8.25 29.40
N VAL A 337 -12.13 -7.96 28.53
CA VAL A 337 -10.75 -7.59 28.93
C VAL A 337 -10.74 -6.24 29.64
N ILE A 338 -11.42 -5.24 29.07
CA ILE A 338 -11.55 -3.90 29.66
C ILE A 338 -12.26 -3.99 31.02
N LEU A 339 -13.39 -4.70 31.09
CA LEU A 339 -14.14 -4.92 32.33
C LEU A 339 -13.31 -5.65 33.39
N ALA A 340 -12.50 -6.64 33.01
CA ALA A 340 -11.60 -7.33 33.94
C ALA A 340 -10.58 -6.36 34.57
N PHE A 341 -10.07 -5.39 33.83
CA PHE A 341 -9.14 -4.37 34.32
C PHE A 341 -9.82 -3.34 35.25
N VAL A 342 -11.07 -2.98 34.94
CA VAL A 342 -11.92 -2.13 35.79
C VAL A 342 -12.25 -2.83 37.11
N VAL A 343 -12.71 -4.09 37.07
CA VAL A 343 -13.15 -4.84 38.26
C VAL A 343 -11.97 -5.30 39.12
N ASP A 344 -10.97 -5.98 38.55
CA ASP A 344 -9.89 -6.58 39.32
C ASP A 344 -8.69 -5.61 39.50
N LYS A 345 -8.68 -4.91 40.64
CA LYS A 345 -7.58 -4.02 41.04
C LYS A 345 -6.19 -4.69 40.97
N SER A 346 -6.09 -6.02 41.09
CA SER A 346 -4.81 -6.74 40.97
C SER A 346 -4.25 -6.81 39.54
N LEU A 347 -5.05 -6.48 38.52
CA LEU A 347 -4.58 -6.33 37.14
C LEU A 347 -3.93 -4.97 36.86
N ARG A 348 -4.08 -3.94 37.70
CA ARG A 348 -3.70 -2.54 37.39
C ARG A 348 -2.19 -2.24 37.49
N ASN A 349 -1.35 -3.14 36.99
CA ASN A 349 0.11 -3.04 36.96
C ASN A 349 0.61 -2.50 35.61
N GLN A 350 1.79 -1.86 35.59
CA GLN A 350 2.35 -1.20 34.39
C GLN A 350 2.28 -2.04 33.10
N CYS A 351 2.81 -3.27 33.10
CA CYS A 351 2.81 -4.16 31.93
C CYS A 351 1.39 -4.49 31.40
N ASN A 352 0.37 -4.40 32.26
CA ASN A 352 -1.00 -4.76 31.92
C ASN A 352 -1.78 -3.59 31.29
N TYR A 353 -1.30 -2.35 31.42
CA TYR A 353 -1.89 -1.20 30.70
C TYR A 353 -1.67 -1.32 29.18
N PHE A 354 -0.59 -1.95 28.73
CA PHE A 354 -0.38 -2.21 27.29
C PHE A 354 -1.43 -3.19 26.72
N PHE A 355 -1.80 -4.22 27.49
CA PHE A 355 -2.91 -5.12 27.14
C PHE A 355 -4.28 -4.43 27.17
N LEU A 356 -4.47 -3.42 28.04
CA LEU A 356 -5.66 -2.57 28.02
C LEU A 356 -5.69 -1.66 26.78
N ASN A 357 -4.57 -1.04 26.41
CA ASN A 357 -4.46 -0.19 25.22
C ASN A 357 -4.77 -0.98 23.94
N LEU A 358 -4.18 -2.18 23.81
CA LEU A 358 -4.48 -3.10 22.71
C LEU A 358 -5.97 -3.51 22.69
N ALA A 359 -6.55 -3.90 23.83
CA ALA A 359 -7.98 -4.24 23.91
C ALA A 359 -8.92 -3.05 23.61
N ILE A 360 -8.49 -1.81 23.84
CA ILE A 360 -9.25 -0.60 23.42
C ILE A 360 -9.18 -0.43 21.90
N SER A 361 -8.00 -0.61 21.28
CA SER A 361 -7.86 -0.60 19.82
C SER A 361 -8.71 -1.70 19.16
N ASP A 362 -8.54 -2.95 19.61
CA ASP A 362 -9.29 -4.12 19.12
C ASP A 362 -10.82 -3.95 19.29
N PHE A 363 -11.28 -3.37 20.41
CA PHE A 363 -12.70 -3.08 20.63
C PHE A 363 -13.25 -2.07 19.62
N LEU A 364 -12.49 -1.01 19.28
CA LEU A 364 -12.93 0.00 18.32
C LEU A 364 -12.98 -0.54 16.89
N VAL A 365 -12.06 -1.43 16.49
CA VAL A 365 -12.15 -2.15 15.20
C VAL A 365 -13.47 -2.92 15.11
N GLY A 366 -13.80 -3.72 16.12
CA GLY A 366 -15.05 -4.49 16.16
C GLY A 366 -16.31 -3.64 16.31
N ALA A 367 -16.24 -2.47 16.93
CA ALA A 367 -17.40 -1.61 17.19
C ALA A 367 -17.67 -0.57 16.09
N PHE A 368 -16.68 -0.23 15.26
CA PHE A 368 -16.81 0.78 14.20
C PHE A 368 -16.36 0.27 12.82
N CYS A 369 -15.10 -0.17 12.67
CA CYS A 369 -14.54 -0.49 11.35
C CYS A 369 -15.28 -1.64 10.67
N ILE A 370 -15.48 -2.77 11.37
CA ILE A 370 -16.15 -3.95 10.80
C ILE A 370 -17.64 -3.66 10.54
N PRO A 371 -18.44 -3.09 11.47
CA PRO A 371 -19.85 -2.80 11.22
C PRO A 371 -20.12 -1.79 10.09
N VAL A 372 -19.20 -0.85 9.84
CA VAL A 372 -19.30 0.10 8.71
C VAL A 372 -18.94 -0.54 7.38
N TYR A 373 -18.07 -1.56 7.37
CA TYR A 373 -17.65 -2.27 6.16
C TYR A 373 -18.59 -3.42 5.73
N ILE A 374 -19.30 -4.05 6.67
CA ILE A 374 -20.28 -5.12 6.38
C ILE A 374 -21.28 -4.74 5.28
N PRO A 375 -21.92 -3.55 5.30
CA PRO A 375 -22.80 -3.12 4.20
C PRO A 375 -22.10 -3.11 2.84
N TYR A 376 -20.88 -2.56 2.76
CA TYR A 376 -20.11 -2.43 1.52
C TYR A 376 -19.81 -3.80 0.87
N VAL A 377 -19.36 -4.77 1.66
CA VAL A 377 -19.09 -6.15 1.19
C VAL A 377 -20.36 -6.87 0.72
N LEU A 378 -21.53 -6.52 1.27
CA LEU A 378 -22.81 -7.13 0.91
C LEU A 378 -23.49 -6.45 -0.29
N THR A 379 -23.45 -5.12 -0.40
CA THR A 379 -24.02 -4.39 -1.54
C THR A 379 -23.11 -4.37 -2.75
N GLY A 380 -21.79 -4.54 -2.55
CA GLY A 380 -20.77 -4.21 -3.55
C GLY A 380 -20.64 -2.71 -3.84
N ARG A 381 -21.24 -1.83 -3.01
CA ARG A 381 -21.29 -0.36 -3.23
C ARG A 381 -21.28 0.46 -1.95
N TRP A 382 -20.54 1.57 -1.95
CA TRP A 382 -20.38 2.48 -0.82
C TRP A 382 -21.53 3.50 -0.70
N MET A 383 -22.64 3.08 -0.12
CA MET A 383 -23.84 3.93 0.04
C MET A 383 -23.71 5.05 1.11
N LEU A 384 -22.55 5.21 1.76
CA LEU A 384 -22.39 6.05 2.96
C LEU A 384 -21.63 7.37 2.69
N GLY A 385 -21.30 7.66 1.43
CA GLY A 385 -20.70 8.90 0.97
C GLY A 385 -19.22 9.11 1.31
N ARG A 386 -18.56 10.00 0.56
CA ARG A 386 -17.10 10.26 0.63
C ARG A 386 -16.60 10.59 2.04
N GLY A 387 -17.37 11.37 2.80
CA GLY A 387 -17.01 11.79 4.16
C GLY A 387 -16.88 10.64 5.16
N LEU A 388 -17.80 9.66 5.13
CA LEU A 388 -17.66 8.48 5.99
C LEU A 388 -16.60 7.53 5.45
N CYS A 389 -16.39 7.43 4.13
CA CYS A 389 -15.30 6.63 3.56
C CYS A 389 -13.94 7.08 4.10
N LYS A 390 -13.64 8.39 4.04
CA LYS A 390 -12.38 8.93 4.59
C LYS A 390 -12.25 8.72 6.10
N LEU A 391 -13.34 8.84 6.87
CA LEU A 391 -13.32 8.56 8.31
C LEU A 391 -13.11 7.06 8.62
N TRP A 392 -13.73 6.17 7.85
CA TRP A 392 -13.56 4.72 7.99
C TRP A 392 -12.13 4.30 7.66
N LEU A 393 -11.59 4.71 6.50
CA LEU A 393 -10.18 4.48 6.12
C LEU A 393 -9.22 5.00 7.20
N LEU A 394 -9.41 6.24 7.66
CA LEU A 394 -8.54 6.84 8.67
C LEU A 394 -8.56 6.06 10.00
N MET A 395 -9.74 5.59 10.43
CA MET A 395 -9.88 4.84 11.69
C MET A 395 -9.36 3.41 11.57
N ASP A 396 -9.64 2.70 10.48
CA ASP A 396 -9.24 1.30 10.34
C ASP A 396 -7.72 1.15 10.24
N TYR A 397 -7.07 1.91 9.34
CA TYR A 397 -5.61 1.94 9.26
C TYR A 397 -4.99 2.37 10.61
N LEU A 398 -5.47 3.44 11.25
CA LEU A 398 -4.96 3.88 12.55
C LEU A 398 -5.07 2.80 13.64
N LEU A 399 -6.21 2.11 13.73
CA LEU A 399 -6.49 1.10 14.75
C LEU A 399 -5.72 -0.20 14.51
N CYS A 400 -5.65 -0.65 13.26
CA CYS A 400 -4.87 -1.83 12.86
C CYS A 400 -3.37 -1.60 13.10
N THR A 401 -2.78 -0.52 12.59
CA THR A 401 -1.35 -0.20 12.78
C THR A 401 -1.01 0.07 14.25
N ALA A 402 -1.87 0.77 15.00
CA ALA A 402 -1.68 0.95 16.44
C ALA A 402 -1.68 -0.39 17.20
N SER A 403 -2.49 -1.36 16.76
CA SER A 403 -2.52 -2.71 17.35
C SER A 403 -1.23 -3.49 17.07
N VAL A 404 -0.65 -3.39 15.87
CA VAL A 404 0.69 -3.93 15.55
C VAL A 404 1.76 -3.34 16.47
N PHE A 405 1.84 -2.01 16.53
CA PHE A 405 2.85 -1.33 17.33
C PHE A 405 2.67 -1.58 18.84
N ASN A 406 1.45 -1.84 19.33
CA ASN A 406 1.22 -2.34 20.68
C ASN A 406 1.80 -3.76 20.89
N ILE A 407 1.69 -4.69 19.94
CA ILE A 407 2.29 -6.03 20.03
C ILE A 407 3.84 -5.95 20.06
N VAL A 408 4.43 -5.05 19.27
CA VAL A 408 5.88 -4.74 19.33
C VAL A 408 6.25 -4.17 20.72
N LEU A 409 5.48 -3.20 21.22
CA LEU A 409 5.69 -2.56 22.53
C LEU A 409 5.59 -3.57 23.70
N ILE A 410 4.61 -4.47 23.66
CA ILE A 410 4.47 -5.56 24.64
C ILE A 410 5.68 -6.50 24.59
N SER A 411 6.14 -6.87 23.39
CA SER A 411 7.32 -7.75 23.21
C SER A 411 8.61 -7.08 23.72
N TYR A 412 8.76 -5.78 23.47
CA TYR A 412 9.88 -4.97 23.95
C TYR A 412 9.87 -4.78 25.49
N ASP A 413 8.69 -4.50 26.09
CA ASP A 413 8.54 -4.42 27.54
C ASP A 413 8.87 -5.75 28.23
N ARG A 414 8.40 -6.87 27.67
CA ARG A 414 8.76 -8.22 28.11
C ARG A 414 10.27 -8.44 28.02
N PHE A 415 10.91 -8.08 26.90
CA PHE A 415 12.36 -8.19 26.71
C PHE A 415 13.15 -7.39 27.76
N LEU A 416 12.78 -6.13 28.02
CA LEU A 416 13.40 -5.30 29.05
C LEU A 416 13.21 -5.90 30.46
N SER A 417 12.02 -6.41 30.77
CA SER A 417 11.73 -7.03 32.08
C SER A 417 12.58 -8.28 32.36
N VAL A 418 12.93 -9.04 31.32
CA VAL A 418 13.75 -10.26 31.42
C VAL A 418 15.24 -9.94 31.44
N THR A 419 15.71 -9.08 30.54
CA THR A 419 17.15 -8.77 30.37
C THR A 419 17.66 -7.76 31.39
N ARG A 420 16.97 -6.61 31.52
CA ARG A 420 17.37 -5.47 32.37
C ARG A 420 16.59 -5.41 33.68
N ALA A 421 16.30 -6.59 34.26
CA ALA A 421 15.38 -6.82 35.39
C ALA A 421 15.65 -6.01 36.69
N VAL A 422 16.81 -5.36 36.83
CA VAL A 422 17.10 -4.41 37.94
C VAL A 422 16.64 -3.00 37.56
N ARG A 423 17.18 -2.43 36.47
CA ARG A 423 16.82 -1.09 35.96
C ARG A 423 15.34 -0.99 35.60
N TYR A 424 14.76 -2.06 35.06
CA TYR A 424 13.33 -2.15 34.78
C TYR A 424 12.48 -2.00 36.05
N ARG A 425 12.81 -2.73 37.12
CA ARG A 425 12.08 -2.65 38.41
C ARG A 425 12.22 -1.28 39.08
N ALA A 426 13.37 -0.60 38.92
CA ALA A 426 13.54 0.78 39.38
C ALA A 426 12.64 1.79 38.64
N GLN A 427 12.25 1.48 37.39
CA GLN A 427 11.33 2.31 36.59
C GLN A 427 9.85 1.95 36.77
N GLN A 428 9.54 0.81 37.40
CA GLN A 428 8.21 0.18 37.37
C GLN A 428 7.12 0.90 38.19
N GLY A 429 7.46 2.00 38.88
CA GLY A 429 6.51 2.89 39.55
C GLY A 429 6.08 4.10 38.70
N VAL A 430 6.74 4.38 37.56
CA VAL A 430 6.54 5.62 36.79
C VAL A 430 5.49 5.40 35.69
N THR A 431 4.21 5.38 36.08
CA THR A 431 3.08 5.18 35.15
C THR A 431 3.08 6.16 33.97
N ARG A 432 3.50 7.41 34.18
CA ARG A 432 3.66 8.43 33.12
C ARG A 432 4.53 7.94 31.95
N LEU A 433 5.57 7.14 32.21
CA LEU A 433 6.46 6.61 31.16
C LEU A 433 5.80 5.48 30.34
N ALA A 434 4.83 4.75 30.90
CA ALA A 434 4.02 3.81 30.14
C ALA A 434 2.97 4.53 29.29
N VAL A 435 2.31 5.56 29.84
CA VAL A 435 1.36 6.40 29.09
C VAL A 435 2.04 7.08 27.90
N LEU A 436 3.23 7.67 28.10
CA LEU A 436 4.00 8.28 27.02
C LEU A 436 4.34 7.29 25.88
N LYS A 437 4.69 6.04 26.22
CA LYS A 437 4.93 4.97 25.23
C LYS A 437 3.67 4.58 24.45
N MET A 438 2.51 4.52 25.12
CA MET A 438 1.23 4.22 24.46
C MET A 438 0.80 5.37 23.55
N LEU A 439 0.94 6.63 23.99
CA LEU A 439 0.68 7.80 23.14
C LEU A 439 1.62 7.86 21.93
N ALA A 440 2.91 7.54 22.10
CA ALA A 440 3.86 7.47 20.99
C ALA A 440 3.48 6.41 19.94
N VAL A 441 2.88 5.29 20.34
CA VAL A 441 2.34 4.28 19.42
C VAL A 441 1.19 4.85 18.58
N TRP A 442 0.22 5.52 19.21
CA TRP A 442 -0.91 6.15 18.50
C TRP A 442 -0.44 7.26 17.53
N VAL A 443 0.53 8.09 17.94
CA VAL A 443 1.10 9.14 17.09
C VAL A 443 1.88 8.54 15.91
N LEU A 444 2.68 7.49 16.12
CA LEU A 444 3.43 6.85 15.05
C LEU A 444 2.51 6.14 14.03
N ALA A 445 1.44 5.48 14.50
CA ALA A 445 0.43 4.87 13.64
C ALA A 445 -0.32 5.93 12.81
N PHE A 446 -0.71 7.06 13.44
CA PHE A 446 -1.33 8.16 12.71
C PHE A 446 -0.38 8.76 11.66
N LEU A 447 0.89 8.98 11.99
CA LEU A 447 1.85 9.59 11.05
C LEU A 447 2.17 8.70 9.83
N LEU A 448 1.94 7.39 9.89
CA LEU A 448 2.21 6.47 8.76
C LEU A 448 1.16 6.60 7.65
N TYR A 449 -0.13 6.70 8.01
CA TYR A 449 -1.24 6.68 7.05
C TYR A 449 -2.14 7.93 7.09
N GLY A 450 -2.32 8.55 8.25
CA GLY A 450 -3.24 9.67 8.46
C GLY A 450 -2.99 10.87 7.54
N PRO A 451 -1.75 11.40 7.45
CA PRO A 451 -1.43 12.46 6.50
C PRO A 451 -1.74 12.09 5.05
N ALA A 452 -1.48 10.84 4.63
CA ALA A 452 -1.78 10.39 3.27
C ALA A 452 -3.30 10.37 3.02
N ILE A 453 -4.09 9.72 3.89
CA ILE A 453 -5.57 9.62 3.76
C ILE A 453 -6.24 11.00 3.77
N ILE A 454 -5.71 11.97 4.53
CA ILE A 454 -6.28 13.31 4.66
C ILE A 454 -5.88 14.24 3.50
N PHE A 455 -4.60 14.25 3.10
CA PHE A 455 -4.07 15.28 2.20
C PHE A 455 -3.87 14.84 0.74
N TRP A 456 -4.09 13.58 0.36
CA TRP A 456 -3.88 13.12 -1.03
C TRP A 456 -4.72 13.89 -2.05
N GLU A 457 -6.04 13.99 -1.86
CA GLU A 457 -6.94 14.83 -2.66
C GLU A 457 -6.50 16.31 -2.74
N LEU A 458 -5.91 16.86 -1.67
CA LEU A 458 -5.39 18.24 -1.63
C LEU A 458 -4.07 18.41 -2.42
N LEU A 459 -3.29 17.34 -2.59
CA LEU A 459 -2.05 17.33 -3.37
C LEU A 459 -2.29 17.04 -4.85
N VAL A 460 -3.31 16.21 -5.16
CA VAL A 460 -3.69 15.84 -6.54
C VAL A 460 -4.72 16.81 -7.15
N GLY A 461 -5.43 17.57 -6.32
CA GLY A 461 -6.45 18.55 -6.74
C GLY A 461 -7.77 17.94 -7.24
N LYS A 462 -7.86 16.61 -7.32
CA LYS A 462 -9.05 15.82 -7.67
C LYS A 462 -9.02 14.51 -6.86
N SER A 463 -10.17 14.04 -6.38
CA SER A 463 -10.26 12.69 -5.81
C SER A 463 -10.32 11.64 -6.93
N ILE A 464 -9.61 10.54 -6.72
CA ILE A 464 -9.52 9.42 -7.68
C ILE A 464 -10.63 8.37 -7.42
N VAL A 465 -11.26 8.40 -6.25
CA VAL A 465 -12.26 7.40 -5.83
C VAL A 465 -13.64 7.68 -6.47
N PRO A 466 -14.28 6.68 -7.11
CA PRO A 466 -15.69 6.73 -7.52
C PRO A 466 -16.64 6.90 -6.33
N GLU A 467 -17.90 7.31 -6.57
CA GLU A 467 -18.86 7.52 -5.48
C GLU A 467 -19.44 6.21 -4.93
N ASP A 468 -19.47 5.16 -5.76
CA ASP A 468 -19.91 3.80 -5.41
C ASP A 468 -18.81 2.97 -4.71
N GLU A 469 -17.58 3.46 -4.55
CA GLU A 469 -16.44 2.69 -4.02
C GLU A 469 -15.78 3.36 -2.79
N CYS A 470 -15.04 2.58 -2.01
CA CYS A 470 -14.25 3.12 -0.90
C CYS A 470 -12.92 2.37 -0.73
N PHE A 471 -11.83 2.98 -1.20
CA PHE A 471 -10.45 2.51 -1.03
C PHE A 471 -9.50 3.70 -0.80
N ALA A 472 -8.30 3.45 -0.28
CA ALA A 472 -7.30 4.51 -0.05
C ALA A 472 -6.66 4.96 -1.38
N GLU A 473 -6.57 6.27 -1.62
CA GLU A 473 -6.13 6.81 -2.94
C GLU A 473 -4.68 6.43 -3.32
N PHE A 474 -3.83 6.09 -2.36
CA PHE A 474 -2.48 5.55 -2.58
C PHE A 474 -2.43 4.03 -2.86
N TYR A 475 -3.57 3.34 -2.96
CA TYR A 475 -3.64 1.88 -3.16
C TYR A 475 -3.02 1.41 -4.49
N CYS A 476 -2.96 2.28 -5.50
CA CYS A 476 -2.28 2.00 -6.77
C CYS A 476 -0.77 2.31 -6.72
N THR A 477 -0.26 2.88 -5.63
CA THR A 477 1.10 3.46 -5.54
C THR A 477 2.10 2.43 -4.99
N TRP A 478 2.77 1.69 -5.89
CA TRP A 478 3.63 0.55 -5.53
C TRP A 478 4.71 0.85 -4.46
N TYR A 479 5.36 2.02 -4.54
CA TYR A 479 6.41 2.41 -3.58
C TYR A 479 5.83 2.75 -2.19
N PHE A 480 4.60 3.26 -2.12
CA PHE A 480 3.88 3.46 -0.87
C PHE A 480 3.50 2.11 -0.25
N LEU A 481 2.95 1.17 -1.04
CA LEU A 481 2.62 -0.17 -0.57
C LEU A 481 3.85 -0.95 -0.05
N LEU A 482 5.01 -0.82 -0.70
CA LEU A 482 6.25 -1.49 -0.29
C LEU A 482 6.83 -0.90 1.02
N SER A 483 6.81 0.43 1.16
CA SER A 483 7.26 1.10 2.39
C SER A 483 6.30 0.85 3.56
N ALA A 484 4.99 0.94 3.32
CA ALA A 484 3.94 0.53 4.26
C ALA A 484 4.15 -0.91 4.78
N SER A 485 4.29 -1.88 3.87
CA SER A 485 4.57 -3.28 4.21
C SER A 485 5.85 -3.46 5.05
N THR A 486 6.85 -2.61 4.83
CA THR A 486 8.11 -2.62 5.59
C THR A 486 7.92 -2.16 7.03
N PHE A 487 7.12 -1.12 7.27
CA PHE A 487 6.85 -0.59 8.61
C PHE A 487 5.76 -1.34 9.37
N GLU A 488 4.78 -1.93 8.68
CA GLU A 488 3.63 -2.59 9.30
C GLU A 488 3.80 -4.10 9.47
N PHE A 489 4.47 -4.79 8.56
CA PHE A 489 4.72 -6.23 8.68
C PHE A 489 6.18 -6.56 9.00
N PHE A 490 7.13 -6.24 8.11
CA PHE A 490 8.49 -6.78 8.22
C PHE A 490 9.24 -6.29 9.47
N SER A 491 9.28 -4.98 9.73
CA SER A 491 9.94 -4.42 10.91
C SER A 491 9.30 -4.91 12.23
N PRO A 492 7.96 -4.91 12.39
CA PRO A 492 7.29 -5.55 13.53
C PRO A 492 7.57 -7.04 13.67
N PHE A 493 7.48 -7.84 12.59
CA PHE A 493 7.72 -9.28 12.61
C PHE A 493 9.15 -9.62 13.05
N ILE A 494 10.14 -8.93 12.47
CA ILE A 494 11.57 -9.08 12.83
C ILE A 494 11.78 -8.66 14.30
N SER A 495 11.24 -7.51 14.72
CA SER A 495 11.39 -6.99 16.09
C SER A 495 10.78 -7.94 17.13
N VAL A 496 9.54 -8.38 16.91
CA VAL A 496 8.81 -9.31 17.78
C VAL A 496 9.54 -10.66 17.84
N THR A 497 10.00 -11.19 16.70
CA THR A 497 10.76 -12.44 16.64
C THR A 497 12.10 -12.32 17.38
N PHE A 498 12.86 -11.25 17.13
CA PHE A 498 14.15 -10.97 17.78
C PHE A 498 14.01 -10.83 19.31
N PHE A 499 13.04 -10.06 19.80
CA PHE A 499 12.81 -9.92 21.23
C PHE A 499 12.41 -11.24 21.89
N ASN A 500 11.52 -12.02 21.26
CA ASN A 500 11.05 -13.28 21.82
C ASN A 500 12.11 -14.39 21.77
N PHE A 501 12.90 -14.48 20.70
CA PHE A 501 14.07 -15.36 20.62
C PHE A 501 15.13 -14.96 21.66
N SER A 502 15.40 -13.67 21.83
CA SER A 502 16.33 -13.17 22.85
C SER A 502 15.85 -13.47 24.28
N ILE A 503 14.54 -13.41 24.56
CA ILE A 503 13.96 -13.83 25.84
C ILE A 503 14.16 -15.34 26.03
N TYR A 504 13.87 -16.16 25.02
CA TYR A 504 14.05 -17.61 25.05
C TYR A 504 15.50 -18.01 25.36
N LEU A 505 16.47 -17.45 24.62
CA LEU A 505 17.90 -17.69 24.87
C LEU A 505 18.34 -17.25 26.27
N ASN A 506 17.85 -16.11 26.78
CA ASN A 506 18.15 -15.67 28.14
C ASN A 506 17.58 -16.60 29.21
N ILE A 507 16.38 -17.17 29.00
CA ILE A 507 15.79 -18.18 29.88
C ILE A 507 16.59 -19.49 29.79
N GLN A 508 16.95 -19.94 28.59
CA GLN A 508 17.74 -21.17 28.38
C GLN A 508 19.14 -21.06 28.99
N ARG A 509 19.83 -19.93 28.82
CA ARG A 509 21.14 -19.65 29.43
C ARG A 509 21.05 -19.61 30.96
N ARG A 510 20.01 -18.99 31.53
CA ARG A 510 19.75 -19.04 32.99
C ARG A 510 19.48 -20.47 33.48
N ASN A 511 18.78 -21.29 32.71
CA ASN A 511 18.56 -22.69 33.06
C ASN A 511 19.85 -23.51 33.02
N ARG A 512 20.66 -23.39 31.94
CA ARG A 512 21.96 -24.07 31.81
C ARG A 512 22.94 -23.67 32.91
N ASN A 513 23.07 -22.38 33.21
CA ASN A 513 23.92 -21.91 34.31
C ASN A 513 23.47 -22.45 35.68
N ARG A 514 22.16 -22.63 35.90
CA ARG A 514 21.65 -23.22 37.15
C ARG A 514 21.82 -24.74 37.22
N MET A 515 21.77 -25.44 36.09
CA MET A 515 22.09 -26.87 36.01
C MET A 515 23.56 -27.11 36.34
N ALA A 516 24.47 -26.37 35.68
CA ALA A 516 25.90 -26.42 35.96
C ALA A 516 26.22 -26.12 37.45
N HIS A 517 25.59 -25.11 38.06
CA HIS A 517 25.81 -24.81 39.48
C HIS A 517 25.32 -25.92 40.42
N VAL A 518 24.26 -26.64 40.05
CA VAL A 518 23.76 -27.82 40.81
C VAL A 518 24.64 -29.05 40.58
N GLU A 519 25.27 -29.17 39.42
CA GLU A 519 26.27 -30.21 39.12
C GLU A 519 27.56 -29.95 39.92
N THR A 520 28.08 -28.71 39.94
CA THR A 520 29.23 -28.32 40.78
C THR A 520 28.94 -28.49 42.27
N GLU A 521 27.79 -28.02 42.77
CA GLU A 521 27.37 -28.27 44.17
C GLU A 521 27.30 -29.77 44.52
N ARG A 522 26.98 -30.62 43.54
CA ARG A 522 26.92 -32.07 43.74
C ARG A 522 28.31 -32.71 43.72
N GLU A 523 29.19 -32.31 42.81
CA GLU A 523 30.58 -32.77 42.81
C GLU A 523 31.32 -32.34 44.09
N ASP A 524 31.20 -31.07 44.49
CA ASP A 524 31.84 -30.58 45.70
C ASP A 524 31.21 -31.18 46.96
N GLY A 525 29.91 -31.49 46.94
CA GLY A 525 29.26 -32.30 47.98
C GLY A 525 29.88 -33.70 48.12
N TRP A 526 30.14 -34.41 47.02
CA TRP A 526 30.85 -35.69 47.06
C TRP A 526 32.30 -35.53 47.53
N ARG A 527 33.03 -34.53 47.03
CA ARG A 527 34.42 -34.22 47.46
C ARG A 527 34.49 -33.89 48.96
N VAL A 528 33.49 -33.23 49.53
CA VAL A 528 33.43 -32.94 50.97
C VAL A 528 33.15 -34.20 51.79
N VAL A 529 32.24 -35.09 51.35
CA VAL A 529 31.98 -36.37 52.04
C VAL A 529 33.22 -37.25 52.05
N ASP A 530 33.91 -37.39 50.91
CA ASP A 530 35.13 -38.19 50.79
C ASP A 530 36.29 -37.58 51.61
N ARG A 531 36.42 -36.26 51.57
CA ARG A 531 37.40 -35.50 52.37
C ARG A 531 37.06 -35.39 53.85
N GLN A 532 35.86 -35.78 54.30
CA GLN A 532 35.54 -35.77 55.74
C GLN A 532 36.30 -36.88 56.52
N ASN A 533 36.96 -37.80 55.82
CA ASN A 533 38.01 -38.68 56.36
C ASN A 533 39.42 -38.02 56.46
N SER A 534 39.64 -36.81 55.92
CA SER A 534 40.95 -36.11 55.91
C SER A 534 40.86 -34.57 55.96
N SER A 535 40.81 -34.06 57.20
CA SER A 535 41.32 -32.75 57.68
C SER A 535 41.02 -31.41 56.94
N VAL A 536 40.45 -30.49 57.74
CA VAL A 536 40.60 -29.01 57.82
C VAL A 536 41.13 -28.26 56.58
N PHE A 537 40.42 -27.20 56.15
CA PHE A 537 40.87 -26.30 55.09
C PHE A 537 40.79 -24.81 55.47
N PHE A 538 41.80 -24.03 55.05
CA PHE A 538 41.92 -22.58 55.25
C PHE A 538 41.28 -21.80 54.09
N VAL A 539 40.69 -20.63 54.37
CA VAL A 539 40.19 -19.71 53.33
C VAL A 539 41.22 -18.62 53.04
N LYS A 540 41.58 -18.43 51.76
CA LYS A 540 42.42 -17.33 51.28
C LYS A 540 41.66 -16.55 50.20
N THR A 541 41.40 -15.28 50.44
CA THR A 541 40.71 -14.39 49.48
C THR A 541 41.71 -13.71 48.55
N SER A 542 41.46 -13.78 47.23
CA SER A 542 42.23 -13.05 46.21
C SER A 542 41.37 -11.98 45.52
N LYS A 543 42.00 -10.87 45.14
CA LYS A 543 41.35 -9.70 44.52
C LYS A 543 40.83 -10.03 43.11
N VAL A 544 39.70 -9.41 42.75
CA VAL A 544 39.34 -9.15 41.35
C VAL A 544 39.64 -7.68 41.07
N SER A 545 40.44 -7.40 40.04
CA SER A 545 40.65 -6.06 39.50
C SER A 545 39.59 -5.77 38.43
N SER A 546 39.07 -4.55 38.42
CA SER A 546 38.14 -4.07 37.40
C SER A 546 38.67 -2.78 36.77
N SER A 547 38.96 -2.81 35.47
CA SER A 547 39.29 -1.61 34.68
C SER A 547 38.08 -1.14 33.87
N CYS A 548 37.80 0.15 33.97
CA CYS A 548 36.95 0.94 33.07
C CYS A 548 37.50 2.38 33.07
N PRO A 549 37.30 3.16 31.99
CA PRO A 549 38.13 4.33 31.73
C PRO A 549 37.84 5.51 32.66
N ALA A 550 38.91 6.24 33.00
CA ALA A 550 38.84 7.53 33.67
C ALA A 550 38.75 8.67 32.64
N GLY A 551 38.09 9.76 33.02
CA GLY A 551 38.07 11.00 32.26
C GLY A 551 38.23 12.21 33.17
N VAL A 552 39.05 13.16 32.72
CA VAL A 552 39.19 14.54 33.22
C VAL A 552 39.77 14.73 34.65
N SER A 553 41.08 15.02 34.65
CA SER A 553 41.77 16.07 35.42
C SER A 553 41.60 16.19 36.95
N ALA A 554 42.71 15.94 37.64
CA ALA A 554 43.36 16.94 38.49
C ALA A 554 44.89 16.80 38.37
N VAL A 555 45.64 17.89 38.54
CA VAL A 555 47.11 17.97 38.41
C VAL A 555 47.73 18.26 39.77
N ILE A 556 48.93 17.72 40.04
CA ILE A 556 50.09 18.39 40.68
C ILE A 556 51.24 17.38 40.84
N GLU A 557 52.32 17.66 40.09
CA GLU A 557 53.77 17.54 40.34
C GLU A 557 54.37 16.42 41.26
N ASP A 558 55.37 15.76 40.68
CA ASP A 558 56.71 15.41 41.22
C ASP A 558 56.83 14.39 42.40
N ASP A 559 57.93 13.61 42.54
CA ASP A 559 59.22 13.65 41.82
C ASP A 559 59.93 12.27 41.71
N ASN A 560 60.86 12.20 40.76
CA ASN A 560 62.10 11.41 40.71
C ASN A 560 62.14 9.86 40.59
N GLU A 561 63.27 9.39 40.05
CA GLU A 561 63.53 8.01 39.62
C GLU A 561 64.29 7.14 40.66
N MET A 562 64.28 5.83 40.39
CA MET A 562 65.50 4.99 40.21
C MET A 562 65.53 3.67 41.01
N SER A 563 66.10 2.65 40.37
CA SER A 563 66.32 1.27 40.86
C SER A 563 67.77 1.11 41.40
N PRO A 564 68.33 -0.08 41.80
CA PRO A 564 67.80 -1.45 41.69
C PRO A 564 68.16 -2.45 42.84
N SER A 565 67.76 -3.71 42.62
CA SER A 565 68.49 -4.95 42.92
C SER A 565 68.54 -5.58 44.33
N SER A 566 68.33 -6.91 44.35
CA SER A 566 68.85 -7.92 45.31
C SER A 566 68.34 -7.87 46.77
N SER A 567 68.32 -8.97 47.54
CA SER A 567 68.28 -10.42 47.25
C SER A 567 68.04 -11.21 48.55
N GLY A 568 67.41 -12.39 48.49
CA GLY A 568 67.53 -13.40 49.55
C GLY A 568 66.30 -13.58 50.46
N ASP A 569 65.77 -14.80 50.45
CA ASP A 569 64.93 -15.43 51.47
C ASP A 569 65.78 -15.90 52.68
N PRO A 570 65.20 -16.40 53.81
CA PRO A 570 63.82 -16.27 54.30
C PRO A 570 63.70 -15.99 55.83
N SER A 571 62.44 -15.94 56.29
CA SER A 571 61.93 -16.52 57.56
C SER A 571 61.83 -15.69 58.86
N SER A 572 60.79 -16.05 59.61
CA SER A 572 60.45 -15.70 61.01
C SER A 572 60.04 -14.25 61.32
N SER A 573 58.86 -14.13 61.95
CA SER A 573 58.49 -13.03 62.84
C SER A 573 57.30 -13.48 63.68
N HIS A 574 57.46 -13.57 65.00
CA HIS A 574 56.35 -13.81 65.92
C HIS A 574 55.46 -12.57 66.06
N SER A 575 54.23 -12.78 66.51
CA SER A 575 53.26 -11.73 66.81
C SER A 575 53.76 -10.76 67.89
N VAL A 576 53.69 -9.46 67.62
CA VAL A 576 53.65 -8.39 68.65
C VAL A 576 52.48 -7.47 68.33
N SER A 577 51.62 -7.20 69.31
CA SER A 577 50.53 -6.24 69.18
C SER A 577 51.01 -4.84 69.57
N LEU A 578 50.64 -3.82 68.79
CA LEU A 578 50.79 -2.42 69.22
C LEU A 578 49.51 -1.64 68.90
N THR A 579 48.76 -1.31 69.95
CA THR A 579 47.72 -0.29 69.90
C THR A 579 48.29 1.06 70.29
N MET A 580 48.08 2.09 69.47
CA MET A 580 48.22 3.49 69.92
C MET A 580 46.99 4.30 69.54
N LYS A 581 46.74 5.33 70.35
CA LYS A 581 45.55 6.20 70.32
C LYS A 581 45.76 7.33 69.31
N VAL A 582 44.67 7.81 68.71
CA VAL A 582 44.53 9.22 68.35
C VAL A 582 43.42 9.82 69.21
N THR A 583 43.62 11.04 69.69
CA THR A 583 42.79 11.68 70.71
C THR A 583 41.66 12.51 70.11
N ASN A 584 40.54 12.63 70.82
CA ASN A 584 39.39 13.44 70.41
C ASN A 584 39.18 14.61 71.38
N LYS A 585 39.27 15.85 70.89
CA LYS A 585 39.25 17.09 71.69
C LYS A 585 38.01 17.93 71.34
N LYS A 586 36.97 17.88 72.19
CA LYS A 586 35.73 18.66 72.04
C LYS A 586 35.95 20.17 72.09
N ARG A 587 35.22 20.94 71.26
CA ARG A 587 34.63 22.27 71.60
C ARG A 587 33.66 22.79 70.51
N GLY A 588 32.40 23.03 70.88
CA GLY A 588 31.39 23.77 70.07
C GLY A 588 30.88 23.07 68.79
N LEU A 589 29.79 23.52 68.13
CA LEU A 589 28.67 24.36 68.62
C LEU A 589 27.44 24.19 67.69
N PHE A 590 26.25 23.98 68.27
CA PHE A 590 24.89 24.18 67.70
C PHE A 590 24.30 23.27 66.58
N ARG A 591 23.02 22.89 66.83
CA ARG A 591 21.85 22.66 65.95
C ARG A 591 22.01 22.01 64.56
N GLY A 592 21.41 20.83 64.40
CA GLY A 592 20.98 20.26 63.11
C GLY A 592 20.16 18.97 63.28
N TRP A 593 18.86 19.00 63.00
CA TRP A 593 17.94 17.85 63.25
C TRP A 593 17.63 17.09 61.95
N VAL A 594 18.31 15.95 61.75
CA VAL A 594 17.98 14.99 60.67
C VAL A 594 17.84 13.59 61.28
N ARG A 595 16.64 13.03 61.23
CA ARG A 595 16.25 11.81 61.97
C ARG A 595 16.26 10.55 61.09
N THR A 596 17.44 10.14 60.62
CA THR A 596 17.60 8.91 59.82
C THR A 596 17.24 7.67 60.64
N ARG A 597 16.16 6.97 60.28
CA ARG A 597 15.78 5.68 60.90
C ARG A 597 16.73 4.58 60.43
N ILE A 598 17.76 4.30 61.21
CA ILE A 598 18.50 3.03 61.12
C ILE A 598 17.61 1.95 61.75
N ILE A 599 17.08 1.03 60.94
CA ILE A 599 16.43 -0.18 61.42
C ILE A 599 17.54 -1.16 61.80
N ARG A 600 17.66 -1.51 63.08
CA ARG A 600 18.48 -2.65 63.50
C ARG A 600 17.83 -3.92 62.97
N ALA A 601 18.52 -4.64 62.09
CA ALA A 601 18.32 -6.08 61.98
C ALA A 601 18.82 -6.70 63.29
N GLN A 602 18.08 -7.68 63.81
CA GLN A 602 18.39 -8.37 65.05
C GLN A 602 18.69 -9.82 64.70
N ASP A 603 19.94 -10.25 64.89
CA ASP A 603 20.39 -11.58 64.51
C ASP A 603 19.73 -12.66 65.37
N THR A 604 18.69 -13.29 64.83
CA THR A 604 18.14 -14.54 65.35
C THR A 604 18.64 -15.70 64.50
N SER A 605 19.61 -16.44 65.04
CA SER A 605 20.15 -17.65 64.42
C SER A 605 19.07 -18.72 64.26
N ASN A 606 18.63 -18.96 63.03
CA ASN A 606 17.86 -20.14 62.65
C ASN A 606 18.29 -20.60 61.25
N ALA A 607 18.78 -21.83 61.16
CA ALA A 607 19.32 -22.38 59.93
C ALA A 607 18.18 -22.74 58.95
N CYS A 608 17.84 -21.82 58.04
CA CYS A 608 16.90 -22.11 56.97
C CYS A 608 17.53 -23.10 55.96
N GLY A 609 17.00 -24.32 55.91
CA GLY A 609 17.39 -25.30 54.89
C GLY A 609 17.17 -24.80 53.45
N PRO A 610 17.88 -25.36 52.45
CA PRO A 610 17.89 -24.83 51.09
C PRO A 610 16.50 -24.90 50.44
N CYS A 611 15.90 -23.73 50.17
CA CYS A 611 14.56 -23.58 49.58
C CYS A 611 14.47 -24.00 48.10
N ARG A 612 14.75 -25.28 47.78
CA ARG A 612 14.69 -25.87 46.43
C ARG A 612 13.37 -25.59 45.71
N SER A 613 12.24 -25.61 46.42
CA SER A 613 10.88 -25.41 45.87
C SER A 613 10.74 -24.10 45.07
N GLY A 614 11.29 -22.99 45.58
CA GLY A 614 11.25 -21.68 44.92
C GLY A 614 11.96 -21.64 43.56
N GLY A 615 12.90 -22.57 43.33
CA GLY A 615 13.63 -22.70 42.06
C GLY A 615 12.79 -23.28 40.92
N HIS A 616 11.97 -24.30 41.21
CA HIS A 616 11.13 -24.98 40.22
C HIS A 616 9.84 -24.21 39.91
N ALA A 617 9.28 -23.51 40.91
CA ALA A 617 8.13 -22.62 40.72
C ALA A 617 8.46 -21.44 39.77
N ARG A 618 9.71 -20.97 39.75
CA ARG A 618 10.18 -19.96 38.79
C ARG A 618 10.38 -20.57 37.40
N LEU A 619 11.14 -21.67 37.27
CA LEU A 619 11.36 -22.34 35.96
C LEU A 619 10.06 -22.71 35.23
N SER A 620 9.08 -23.24 35.95
CA SER A 620 7.79 -23.65 35.38
C SER A 620 6.88 -22.48 34.98
N ARG A 621 7.10 -21.29 35.55
CA ARG A 621 6.49 -20.03 35.09
C ARG A 621 7.22 -19.48 33.87
N ASP A 622 8.55 -19.51 33.87
CA ASP A 622 9.38 -18.96 32.80
C ASP A 622 9.21 -19.78 31.50
N LYS A 623 9.07 -21.12 31.58
CA LYS A 623 8.64 -21.96 30.45
C LYS A 623 7.23 -21.62 29.92
N LYS A 624 6.28 -21.25 30.79
CA LYS A 624 4.92 -20.83 30.38
C LYS A 624 4.94 -19.46 29.69
N ILE A 625 5.80 -18.55 30.14
CA ILE A 625 6.04 -17.26 29.46
C ILE A 625 6.63 -17.52 28.07
N ALA A 626 7.66 -18.36 27.93
CA ALA A 626 8.22 -18.69 26.62
C ALA A 626 7.18 -19.29 25.64
N LYS A 627 6.32 -20.21 26.10
CA LYS A 627 5.21 -20.74 25.27
C LYS A 627 4.20 -19.65 24.89
N SER A 628 3.84 -18.77 25.82
CA SER A 628 2.96 -17.62 25.57
C SER A 628 3.51 -16.69 24.48
N LEU A 629 4.82 -16.41 24.53
CA LEU A 629 5.47 -15.51 23.57
C LEU A 629 5.54 -16.14 22.18
N ALA A 630 5.86 -17.44 22.06
CA ALA A 630 5.85 -18.14 20.78
C ALA A 630 4.47 -18.12 20.09
N ILE A 631 3.38 -18.29 20.86
CA ILE A 631 2.01 -18.22 20.31
C ILE A 631 1.72 -16.83 19.71
N ILE A 632 2.19 -15.75 20.36
CA ILE A 632 2.02 -14.37 19.84
C ILE A 632 2.73 -14.18 18.50
N VAL A 633 3.96 -14.72 18.33
CA VAL A 633 4.66 -14.67 17.03
C VAL A 633 3.88 -15.41 15.95
N CYS A 634 3.37 -16.61 16.25
CA CYS A 634 2.61 -17.42 15.30
C CYS A 634 1.28 -16.76 14.90
N VAL A 635 0.52 -16.22 15.84
CA VAL A 635 -0.77 -15.53 15.54
C VAL A 635 -0.52 -14.28 14.70
N PHE A 636 0.47 -13.46 15.07
CA PHE A 636 0.83 -12.27 14.28
C PHE A 636 1.22 -12.64 12.85
N GLY A 637 2.11 -13.63 12.67
CA GLY A 637 2.50 -14.12 11.35
C GLY A 637 1.34 -14.64 10.51
N VAL A 638 0.45 -15.47 11.09
CA VAL A 638 -0.69 -16.05 10.36
C VAL A 638 -1.73 -14.99 9.98
N CYS A 639 -2.00 -14.00 10.84
CA CYS A 639 -3.04 -13.01 10.54
C CYS A 639 -2.57 -11.90 9.58
N TRP A 640 -1.29 -11.52 9.61
CA TRP A 640 -0.76 -10.37 8.86
C TRP A 640 -0.04 -10.76 7.56
N ALA A 641 0.73 -11.86 7.55
CA ALA A 641 1.55 -12.20 6.38
C ALA A 641 0.76 -12.42 5.08
N PRO A 642 -0.41 -13.11 5.06
CA PRO A 642 -1.13 -13.36 3.82
C PRO A 642 -1.58 -12.07 3.12
N TYR A 643 -2.10 -11.10 3.88
CA TYR A 643 -2.51 -9.80 3.36
C TYR A 643 -1.32 -9.01 2.81
N THR A 644 -0.24 -8.88 3.60
CA THR A 644 0.97 -8.17 3.17
C THR A 644 1.58 -8.79 1.91
N LEU A 645 1.62 -10.13 1.81
CA LEU A 645 2.18 -10.82 0.65
C LEU A 645 1.30 -10.61 -0.60
N LEU A 646 -0.03 -10.69 -0.49
CA LEU A 646 -0.91 -10.41 -1.63
C LEU A 646 -0.84 -8.95 -2.07
N VAL A 647 -0.73 -7.99 -1.15
CA VAL A 647 -0.53 -6.56 -1.47
C VAL A 647 0.78 -6.35 -2.24
N ILE A 648 1.88 -6.99 -1.84
CA ILE A 648 3.17 -6.91 -2.54
C ILE A 648 3.10 -7.57 -3.93
N ILE A 649 2.47 -8.75 -4.04
CA ILE A 649 2.29 -9.45 -5.33
C ILE A 649 1.44 -8.60 -6.29
N ARG A 650 0.32 -8.05 -5.79
CA ARG A 650 -0.57 -7.15 -6.55
C ARG A 650 0.17 -5.90 -7.04
N ALA A 651 1.02 -5.30 -6.21
CA ALA A 651 1.86 -4.17 -6.59
C ALA A 651 2.91 -4.56 -7.66
N ALA A 652 3.57 -5.71 -7.49
CA ALA A 652 4.62 -6.19 -8.40
C ALA A 652 4.13 -6.48 -9.83
N CYS A 653 2.85 -6.88 -10.00
CA CYS A 653 2.27 -7.14 -11.32
C CYS A 653 1.13 -6.18 -11.72
N LYS A 654 1.19 -4.90 -11.29
CA LYS A 654 0.27 -3.83 -11.73
C LYS A 654 -1.22 -4.13 -11.52
N GLY A 655 -1.56 -4.98 -10.54
CA GLY A 655 -2.94 -5.25 -10.11
C GLY A 655 -3.60 -6.52 -10.63
N THR A 656 -3.09 -7.18 -11.68
CA THR A 656 -3.85 -8.19 -12.43
C THR A 656 -3.83 -9.61 -11.84
N CYS A 657 -2.77 -10.02 -11.12
CA CYS A 657 -2.59 -11.42 -10.70
C CYS A 657 -3.36 -11.84 -9.44
N VAL A 658 -4.11 -10.94 -8.80
CA VAL A 658 -4.78 -11.20 -7.52
C VAL A 658 -6.24 -10.82 -7.62
N GLU A 659 -7.11 -11.83 -7.72
CA GLU A 659 -8.57 -11.64 -7.67
C GLU A 659 -9.01 -10.95 -6.37
N HIS A 660 -10.09 -10.16 -6.48
CA HIS A 660 -10.70 -9.44 -5.37
C HIS A 660 -11.03 -10.36 -4.17
N HIS A 661 -11.51 -11.58 -4.43
CA HIS A 661 -11.88 -12.55 -3.38
C HIS A 661 -10.71 -12.93 -2.47
N TRP A 662 -9.50 -13.11 -3.01
CA TRP A 662 -8.33 -13.46 -2.21
C TRP A 662 -7.84 -12.27 -1.38
N TYR A 663 -7.88 -11.06 -1.95
CA TYR A 663 -7.60 -9.84 -1.22
C TYR A 663 -8.55 -9.68 -0.02
N GLU A 664 -9.87 -9.73 -0.25
CA GLU A 664 -10.90 -9.68 0.80
C GLU A 664 -10.66 -10.72 1.90
N VAL A 665 -10.51 -12.00 1.54
CA VAL A 665 -10.31 -13.07 2.54
C VAL A 665 -9.09 -12.81 3.43
N THR A 666 -8.01 -12.22 2.89
CA THR A 666 -6.85 -11.83 3.70
C THR A 666 -7.03 -10.53 4.48
N PHE A 667 -7.86 -9.59 4.02
CA PHE A 667 -8.23 -8.40 4.78
C PHE A 667 -9.10 -8.74 6.00
N TRP A 668 -10.09 -9.63 5.84
CA TRP A 668 -10.86 -10.20 6.96
C TRP A 668 -10.01 -10.99 7.96
N LEU A 669 -8.93 -11.63 7.48
CA LEU A 669 -7.96 -12.33 8.33
C LEU A 669 -7.13 -11.36 9.21
N LEU A 670 -6.96 -10.11 8.78
CA LEU A 670 -6.30 -9.06 9.54
C LEU A 670 -7.07 -8.76 10.84
N TRP A 671 -8.39 -8.54 10.72
CA TRP A 671 -9.29 -8.30 11.86
C TRP A 671 -9.48 -9.53 12.76
N LEU A 672 -9.24 -10.75 12.26
CA LEU A 672 -9.26 -11.97 13.09
C LEU A 672 -8.20 -11.92 14.21
N ASN A 673 -7.10 -11.20 14.03
CA ASN A 673 -6.10 -10.91 15.07
C ASN A 673 -6.75 -10.32 16.34
N SER A 674 -7.61 -9.30 16.16
CA SER A 674 -8.34 -8.61 17.24
C SER A 674 -9.40 -9.50 17.91
N ALA A 675 -9.91 -10.51 17.19
CA ALA A 675 -10.80 -11.54 17.75
C ALA A 675 -10.03 -12.58 18.59
N ILE A 676 -8.80 -12.93 18.19
CA ILE A 676 -7.96 -13.93 18.87
C ILE A 676 -7.38 -13.38 20.18
N ASN A 677 -7.04 -12.09 20.24
CA ASN A 677 -6.41 -11.43 21.40
C ASN A 677 -7.09 -11.69 22.77
N PRO A 678 -8.42 -11.51 22.95
CA PRO A 678 -9.14 -11.88 24.18
C PRO A 678 -8.95 -13.31 24.67
N PHE A 679 -8.73 -14.28 23.78
CA PHE A 679 -8.49 -15.68 24.14
C PHE A 679 -7.03 -15.95 24.51
N LEU A 680 -6.09 -15.25 23.86
CA LEU A 680 -4.66 -15.34 24.19
C LEU A 680 -4.39 -14.90 25.63
N TYR A 681 -4.99 -13.82 26.11
CA TYR A 681 -4.69 -13.26 27.44
C TYR A 681 -4.89 -14.27 28.60
N PRO A 682 -6.04 -14.98 28.77
CA PRO A 682 -6.20 -15.97 29.83
C PRO A 682 -5.42 -17.29 29.60
N LEU A 683 -5.10 -17.65 28.34
CA LEU A 683 -4.23 -18.79 28.03
C LEU A 683 -2.78 -18.51 28.43
N CYS A 684 -2.30 -17.32 28.11
CA CYS A 684 -0.93 -16.86 28.35
C CYS A 684 -0.69 -16.39 29.78
N HIS A 685 -1.67 -15.74 30.43
CA HIS A 685 -1.48 -15.00 31.68
C HIS A 685 -2.52 -15.40 32.74
N SER A 686 -2.03 -16.11 33.76
CA SER A 686 -2.85 -16.65 34.86
C SER A 686 -3.50 -15.59 35.77
N SER A 687 -3.12 -14.33 35.63
CA SER A 687 -3.79 -13.17 36.23
C SER A 687 -5.12 -12.87 35.53
N PHE A 688 -5.11 -12.69 34.20
CA PHE A 688 -6.32 -12.50 33.40
C PHE A 688 -7.28 -13.66 33.55
N ARG A 689 -6.77 -14.91 33.50
CA ARG A 689 -7.58 -16.12 33.76
C ARG A 689 -8.28 -16.12 35.13
N ARG A 690 -7.69 -15.48 36.15
CA ARG A 690 -8.29 -15.35 37.48
C ARG A 690 -9.34 -14.26 37.55
N ALA A 691 -9.12 -13.12 36.88
CA ALA A 691 -10.10 -12.04 36.78
C ALA A 691 -11.33 -12.47 35.96
N PHE A 692 -11.13 -13.14 34.83
CA PHE A 692 -12.20 -13.72 34.01
C PHE A 692 -13.03 -14.73 34.83
N ALA A 693 -12.37 -15.58 35.63
CA ALA A 693 -13.06 -16.52 36.53
C ALA A 693 -13.82 -15.85 37.68
N LYS A 694 -13.50 -14.61 38.08
CA LYS A 694 -14.32 -13.81 39.03
C LYS A 694 -15.60 -13.32 38.37
N ILE A 695 -15.49 -12.80 37.15
CA ILE A 695 -16.60 -12.20 36.40
C ILE A 695 -17.58 -13.28 35.90
N LEU A 696 -17.06 -14.32 35.25
CA LEU A 696 -17.88 -15.36 34.61
C LEU A 696 -18.37 -16.44 35.61
N CYS A 697 -17.69 -16.63 36.74
CA CYS A 697 -18.05 -17.65 37.75
C CYS A 697 -18.08 -17.12 39.20
N PRO A 698 -18.88 -16.09 39.55
CA PRO A 698 -18.85 -15.46 40.88
C PRO A 698 -19.07 -16.44 42.04
N LYS A 699 -19.96 -17.42 41.85
CA LYS A 699 -20.37 -18.40 42.88
C LYS A 699 -19.23 -19.31 43.39
N ARG A 700 -18.09 -19.41 42.68
CA ARG A 700 -16.97 -20.29 43.06
C ARG A 700 -15.99 -19.71 44.10
N GLN A 701 -16.20 -18.49 44.60
CA GLN A 701 -15.30 -17.86 45.59
C GLN A 701 -15.90 -17.70 47.00
N SER A 702 -17.16 -18.12 47.21
CA SER A 702 -17.81 -18.09 48.54
C SER A 702 -17.32 -19.15 49.53
N VAL A 703 -16.44 -20.08 49.11
CA VAL A 703 -15.93 -21.17 49.96
C VAL A 703 -14.41 -21.12 50.02
N ARG A 704 -13.92 -20.41 51.04
CA ARG A 704 -12.64 -20.67 51.71
C ARG A 704 -12.93 -20.63 53.20
N PRO A 705 -12.64 -21.70 53.97
CA PRO A 705 -12.69 -21.62 55.42
C PRO A 705 -11.77 -20.51 55.94
N HIS A 706 -12.18 -19.85 57.01
CA HIS A 706 -11.25 -19.11 57.86
C HIS A 706 -10.43 -20.17 58.63
N GLU A 707 -9.16 -20.36 58.28
CA GLU A 707 -8.22 -20.97 59.22
C GLU A 707 -7.88 -19.90 60.27
N GLU A 708 -8.50 -20.02 61.45
CA GLU A 708 -8.15 -19.20 62.60
C GLU A 708 -6.75 -19.61 63.09
N SER A 709 -5.78 -18.71 62.97
CA SER A 709 -4.48 -18.88 63.60
C SER A 709 -4.63 -18.71 65.12
N PRO A 710 -4.39 -19.73 65.96
CA PRO A 710 -4.49 -19.58 67.40
C PRO A 710 -3.43 -18.59 67.89
N SER A 711 -3.86 -17.66 68.75
CA SER A 711 -2.97 -16.68 69.38
C SER A 711 -2.09 -17.34 70.43
N CYS A 712 -0.77 -17.14 70.34
CA CYS A 712 0.12 -17.43 71.47
C CYS A 712 -0.17 -16.45 72.62
N GLN A 713 -0.37 -17.01 73.82
CA GLN A 713 -0.09 -16.38 75.11
C GLN A 713 0.89 -17.28 75.87
#